data_AF-A0A1F5NJQ1-F1
#
_entry.id   AF-A0A1F5NJQ1-F1
#
_cell.length_a   1.000
_cell.length_b   1.000
_cell.length_c   1.000
_cell.angle_alpha   90.00
_cell.angle_beta   90.00
_cell.angle_gamma   90.00
#
_symmetry.space_group_name_H-M   'P 1'
#
loop_
_entity.id
_entity.type
_entity.pdbx_description
1 polymer ?
#
loop_
_entity_poly.entity_id
_entity_poly.type
_entity_poly.pdbx_seq_one_letter_code
_entity_poly.pdbx_strand_id
1 'polypeptide(L)'
;MVISVEGNKWEATSSPLCAAGTGQFLEQQASRLRTPIEQFGDVALEWASPPPQVASRCSVFAKSDLVSLQQTGLPLSALFSGLADSVARMTQAQWRGDFIPPIYFIGGVAANKGVERALSRVLRTKEIIVPLNYEHQEAIGAARLSTRLTGRPTNLYPQKTGESRIYCIPNQLKPESSSSEWRPRELEPGITEVYLGVDVGSTSTKAVIINRSGEVLFKIYVRTAGQPLEAVKQVMTGLAEAVGDKVKVKAAGVTGSGRMLVGHLVGVDLIKNEITAQSEAARHIDPEATTIFELGGQDSKFVQLENGIMVDEQMNKACAAGTGSAIEETAALLGVSTNECAGLAFAAKEQLHLGEKCASFMGQAVIEAQQAGVPIENIIASLPTTLAQNYLAKVVGLRPIGERIILTGAVFCNAAVVSAFRIALPDRQFVIPEHKEVTGAIGVALLAKKRHPEGAESSFLGFSEVAELKPNLRHFNCHRCENTCAITMLVGADGNRYFQGSRCDRYDVKVESGEKSEKRETPFTEREKLLFENYDPEKGTGPVVGIPRALMAYDLAPMLTGFLNSLGVRVRYTTQTTNKIKEEASRHAYTSSCLPVKLLHGHVAELLKDKVDYVLIPNAIRLGEKTSEADQRFACPWVQAAPYIVNEKFELGEKLLDPVIDFSRGEKAVVKSFIGIARRLGFSKKKGKEAIKAGFTAQKEYEAKSQEEGKRILDELAGKKDAIGVVLLSRPYNSQDSGANLNITGELSRLGVIPIPLDFLPLDSVDISGVTDRAYWNSERKHLAGALYITQHPELFALVLSNFGCGPNSFILKKVKDIMGSKPMTEIEVDEHVGEANIITRLEAFTDELKEYREANFSSDLDPARYRRRVSVGTGAKKVLFIPRMTDHADVLARAMRAFGVNAQVLPESNEESVFLSQRVTSGQECLPFRDTLGGILLAAQEGRIPAEGAQMLMASSFGPCRIGNYPQEIQKILDREGIPVDVLTTASDNSYADLGLNQEFEILAWKGIVATDLLQKMLWSTRPYEKETGKTKEAYQYYLKQITEYTEGKRSLKSILQEAAQVFSDLRDPSLPSRPLVGINGEIYVRANSFCNQHLVEACEAAGLEVEVASMAEWIRYIHLRRVEDAWQEKDFAKLGKSLARKWVTEFLKWRMSSWAKKAVHEKEHSPWQLVGAAAPYIPGRNGNESILSIGSGVLQMKDRRFAGVISTGPHLCMPGGIVASFAESLPKRVPWISLTYDGFSDTVNKDQIATFAEQIRSQRN
;
A
#
# COMPACT_ATOMS: atom_id res chain seq x y z
N MET A 1 12.68 18.41 5.92
CA MET A 1 14.08 17.93 6.04
C MET A 1 14.52 18.21 7.46
N VAL A 2 15.27 17.31 8.08
CA VAL A 2 15.95 17.54 9.37
C VAL A 2 17.44 17.41 9.14
N ILE A 3 18.21 18.41 9.59
CA ILE A 3 19.66 18.46 9.47
C ILE A 3 20.24 18.52 10.88
N SER A 4 21.14 17.60 11.20
CA SER A 4 21.94 17.65 12.42
C SER A 4 23.37 18.02 12.07
N VAL A 5 23.97 18.90 12.87
CA VAL A 5 25.31 19.44 12.63
C VAL A 5 26.14 19.27 13.90
N GLU A 6 27.31 18.65 13.76
CA GLU A 6 28.30 18.47 14.82
C GLU A 6 29.69 18.88 14.29
N GLY A 7 30.09 20.12 14.54
CA GLY A 7 31.31 20.69 13.95
C GLY A 7 31.22 20.82 12.43
N ASN A 8 32.15 20.18 11.70
CA ASN A 8 32.13 20.12 10.23
C ASN A 8 31.30 18.94 9.68
N LYS A 9 30.85 18.03 10.54
CA LYS A 9 30.04 16.87 10.14
C LYS A 9 28.58 17.27 10.19
N TRP A 10 27.84 16.81 9.19
CA TRP A 10 26.39 16.97 9.18
C TRP A 10 25.73 15.71 8.65
N GLU A 11 24.53 15.46 9.15
CA GLU A 11 23.63 14.40 8.70
C GLU A 11 22.32 15.06 8.30
N ALA A 12 21.75 14.65 7.18
CA ALA A 12 20.44 15.12 6.75
C ALA A 12 19.53 13.93 6.46
N THR A 13 18.27 14.10 6.86
CA THR A 13 17.18 13.21 6.48
C THR A 13 16.08 14.04 5.83
N SER A 14 15.53 13.55 4.74
CA SER A 14 14.43 14.16 4.02
C SER A 14 13.25 13.20 3.98
N SER A 15 12.03 13.74 4.02
CA SER A 15 10.83 12.93 3.84
C SER A 15 10.88 12.20 2.50
N PRO A 16 10.46 10.93 2.42
CA PRO A 16 10.25 10.28 1.14
C PRO A 16 9.06 10.88 0.40
N LEU A 17 9.19 10.94 -0.93
CA LEU A 17 8.24 11.08 -2.05
C LEU A 17 6.89 11.84 -1.89
N CYS A 18 6.13 11.73 -0.79
CA CYS A 18 4.80 12.35 -0.66
C CYS A 18 4.82 13.71 0.06
N ALA A 19 3.85 14.58 -0.28
CA ALA A 19 3.64 15.89 0.37
C ALA A 19 3.18 15.81 1.85
N ALA A 20 3.05 14.62 2.44
CA ALA A 20 2.61 14.49 3.83
C ALA A 20 3.64 15.12 4.77
N GLY A 21 3.18 16.01 5.64
CA GLY A 21 4.06 16.73 6.57
C GLY A 21 4.83 17.89 5.95
N THR A 22 4.49 18.35 4.73
CA THR A 22 5.10 19.53 4.09
C THR A 22 4.17 20.75 4.11
N GLY A 23 4.70 21.94 3.81
CA GLY A 23 3.91 23.17 3.69
C GLY A 23 2.83 23.10 2.61
N GLN A 24 3.10 22.42 1.49
CA GLN A 24 2.14 22.22 0.41
C GLN A 24 0.87 21.52 0.90
N PHE A 25 0.99 20.56 1.83
CA PHE A 25 -0.17 19.90 2.40
C PHE A 25 -1.02 20.83 3.27
N LEU A 26 -0.38 21.74 4.03
CA LEU A 26 -1.08 22.77 4.81
C LEU A 26 -1.83 23.74 3.89
N GLU A 27 -1.19 24.22 2.82
CA GLU A 27 -1.80 25.09 1.81
C GLU A 27 -3.03 24.44 1.16
N GLN A 28 -2.91 23.17 0.76
CA GLN A 28 -4.02 22.41 0.20
C GLN A 28 -5.21 22.33 1.18
N GLN A 29 -4.96 22.06 2.46
CA GLN A 29 -6.03 21.97 3.45
C GLN A 29 -6.63 23.33 3.82
N ALA A 30 -5.81 24.37 3.90
CA ALA A 30 -6.26 25.74 4.14
C ALA A 30 -7.19 26.21 3.02
N SER A 31 -6.76 26.03 1.76
CA SER A 31 -7.57 26.34 0.56
C SER A 31 -8.89 25.57 0.55
N ARG A 32 -8.85 24.25 0.79
CA ARG A 32 -10.07 23.41 0.89
C ARG A 32 -11.05 23.92 1.94
N LEU A 33 -10.53 24.39 3.07
CA LEU A 33 -11.31 24.90 4.20
C LEU A 33 -11.64 26.40 4.10
N ARG A 34 -11.28 27.04 2.98
CA ARG A 34 -11.48 28.48 2.72
C ARG A 34 -10.90 29.38 3.80
N THR A 35 -9.74 29.00 4.31
CA THR A 35 -8.95 29.82 5.23
C THR A 35 -7.67 30.24 4.52
N PRO A 36 -7.34 31.54 4.44
CA PRO A 36 -6.03 31.99 3.96
C PRO A 36 -4.91 31.31 4.75
N ILE A 37 -3.85 30.88 4.06
CA ILE A 37 -2.75 30.12 4.71
C ILE A 37 -2.08 30.93 5.82
N GLU A 38 -2.07 32.25 5.70
CA GLU A 38 -1.54 33.21 6.67
C GLU A 38 -2.31 33.16 8.00
N GLN A 39 -3.61 32.86 7.97
CA GLN A 39 -4.47 32.78 9.15
C GLN A 39 -4.48 31.39 9.79
N PHE A 40 -4.00 30.37 9.08
CA PHE A 40 -4.03 28.98 9.55
C PHE A 40 -3.43 28.82 10.95
N GLY A 41 -2.24 29.39 11.16
CA GLY A 41 -1.50 29.26 12.41
C GLY A 41 -2.26 29.87 13.58
N ASP A 42 -2.84 31.05 13.39
CA ASP A 42 -3.58 31.76 14.43
C ASP A 42 -4.87 31.03 14.80
N VAL A 43 -5.65 30.55 13.82
CA VAL A 43 -6.86 29.75 14.08
C VAL A 43 -6.53 28.43 14.78
N ALA A 44 -5.40 27.79 14.46
CA ALA A 44 -4.95 26.59 15.17
C ALA A 44 -4.66 26.86 16.65
N LEU A 45 -4.19 28.06 17.00
CA LEU A 45 -3.86 28.44 18.37
C LEU A 45 -5.09 28.59 19.27
N GLU A 46 -6.26 28.94 18.71
CA GLU A 46 -7.54 29.07 19.43
C GLU A 46 -7.99 27.76 20.09
N TRP A 47 -7.55 26.60 19.58
CA TRP A 47 -7.84 25.31 20.20
C TRP A 47 -6.96 25.07 21.42
N ALA A 48 -7.58 25.10 22.60
CA ALA A 48 -6.91 24.93 23.89
C ALA A 48 -6.82 23.46 24.38
N SER A 49 -7.64 22.57 23.82
CA SER A 49 -7.64 21.14 24.15
C SER A 49 -6.51 20.40 23.42
N PRO A 50 -6.18 19.15 23.80
CA PRO A 50 -5.30 18.32 22.99
C PRO A 50 -5.79 18.26 21.53
N PRO A 51 -4.90 18.42 20.54
CA PRO A 51 -5.26 18.34 19.13
C PRO A 51 -5.84 16.95 18.80
N PRO A 52 -6.87 16.89 17.95
CA PRO A 52 -7.38 15.62 17.45
C PRO A 52 -6.30 14.90 16.65
N GLN A 53 -6.34 13.57 16.69
CA GLN A 53 -5.38 12.74 15.97
C GLN A 53 -5.70 12.76 14.47
N VAL A 54 -4.68 13.10 13.67
CA VAL A 54 -4.72 13.07 12.20
C VAL A 54 -3.50 12.29 11.74
N ALA A 55 -3.67 11.39 10.76
CA ALA A 55 -2.58 10.65 10.15
C ALA A 55 -1.44 11.60 9.72
N SER A 56 -0.19 11.16 9.93
CA SER A 56 1.01 12.01 9.74
C SER A 56 1.86 11.64 8.55
N ARG A 57 1.76 10.40 8.05
CA ARG A 57 2.64 9.87 7.01
C ARG A 57 2.07 9.95 5.59
N CYS A 58 0.76 10.14 5.45
CA CYS A 58 0.10 10.12 4.15
C CYS A 58 -0.95 11.23 4.09
N SER A 59 -0.78 12.15 3.12
CA SER A 59 -1.71 13.26 2.89
C SER A 59 -3.13 12.78 2.61
N VAL A 60 -3.26 11.62 1.96
CA VAL A 60 -4.52 10.97 1.61
C VAL A 60 -5.29 10.52 2.86
N PHE A 61 -4.62 9.78 3.75
CA PHE A 61 -5.22 9.35 5.02
C PHE A 61 -5.49 10.53 5.94
N ALA A 62 -4.59 11.53 5.96
CA ALA A 62 -4.79 12.76 6.72
C ALA A 62 -6.03 13.53 6.25
N LYS A 63 -6.27 13.63 4.94
CA LYS A 63 -7.51 14.22 4.37
C LYS A 63 -8.74 13.43 4.82
N SER A 64 -8.69 12.09 4.76
CA SER A 64 -9.79 11.23 5.19
C SER A 64 -10.11 11.39 6.68
N ASP A 65 -9.10 11.45 7.54
CA ASP A 65 -9.27 11.73 8.97
C ASP A 65 -9.90 13.10 9.20
N LEU A 66 -9.45 14.14 8.49
CA LEU A 66 -10.03 15.48 8.59
C LEU A 66 -11.49 15.52 8.16
N VAL A 67 -11.83 14.82 7.07
CA VAL A 67 -13.21 14.71 6.60
C VAL A 67 -14.08 14.02 7.65
N SER A 68 -13.60 12.93 8.26
CA SER A 68 -14.30 12.26 9.36
C SER A 68 -14.48 13.18 10.58
N LEU A 69 -13.44 13.93 10.97
CA LEU A 69 -13.49 14.88 12.09
C LEU A 69 -14.42 16.07 11.81
N GLN A 70 -14.53 16.50 10.55
CA GLN A 70 -15.48 17.53 10.11
C GLN A 70 -16.92 17.05 10.26
N GLN A 71 -17.19 15.79 9.91
CA GLN A 71 -18.52 15.19 10.00
C GLN A 71 -19.00 15.02 11.44
N THR A 72 -18.08 14.91 12.41
CA THR A 72 -18.42 14.94 13.84
C THR A 72 -18.66 16.35 14.37
N GLY A 73 -18.55 17.38 13.53
CA GLY A 73 -18.83 18.77 13.90
C GLY A 73 -17.70 19.47 14.66
N LEU A 74 -16.46 18.97 14.61
CA LEU A 74 -15.33 19.68 15.23
C LEU A 74 -15.06 21.02 14.54
N PRO A 75 -14.73 22.09 15.30
CA PRO A 75 -14.45 23.40 14.73
C PRO A 75 -13.13 23.44 13.95
N LEU A 76 -12.99 24.43 13.06
CA LEU A 76 -11.77 24.63 12.26
C LEU A 76 -10.49 24.73 13.11
N SER A 77 -10.55 25.38 14.27
CA SER A 77 -9.42 25.49 15.19
C SER A 77 -8.91 24.13 15.68
N ALA A 78 -9.81 23.17 15.94
CA ALA A 78 -9.43 21.80 16.28
C ALA A 78 -8.75 21.09 15.10
N LEU A 79 -9.31 21.23 13.90
CA LEU A 79 -8.79 20.59 12.68
C LEU A 79 -7.39 21.10 12.31
N PHE A 80 -7.19 22.43 12.35
CA PHE A 80 -5.88 23.03 12.09
C PHE A 80 -4.85 22.70 13.17
N SER A 81 -5.27 22.63 14.44
CA SER A 81 -4.40 22.16 15.53
C SER A 81 -3.97 20.69 15.32
N GLY A 82 -4.89 19.82 14.88
CA GLY A 82 -4.59 18.42 14.51
C GLY A 82 -3.65 18.30 13.31
N LEU A 83 -3.79 19.17 12.32
CA LEU A 83 -2.90 19.25 11.16
C LEU A 83 -1.49 19.73 11.53
N ALA A 84 -1.38 20.80 12.31
CA ALA A 84 -0.09 21.29 12.80
C ALA A 84 0.65 20.21 13.60
N ASP A 85 -0.10 19.48 14.43
CA ASP A 85 0.41 18.36 15.21
C ASP A 85 0.84 17.16 14.35
N SER A 86 0.10 16.88 13.29
CA SER A 86 0.45 15.86 12.30
C SER A 86 1.81 16.16 11.63
N VAL A 87 2.04 17.42 11.22
CA VAL A 87 3.34 17.87 10.67
C VAL A 87 4.47 17.73 11.69
N ALA A 88 4.22 18.12 12.94
CA ALA A 88 5.22 18.01 14.02
C ALA A 88 5.59 16.54 14.33
N ARG A 89 4.60 15.64 14.41
CA ARG A 89 4.84 14.19 14.59
C ARG A 89 5.62 13.59 13.42
N MET A 90 5.30 13.98 12.19
CA MET A 90 6.05 13.53 11.01
C MET A 90 7.52 13.97 11.09
N THR A 91 7.76 15.20 11.51
CA THR A 91 9.12 15.73 11.73
C THR A 91 9.88 14.93 12.79
N GLN A 92 9.24 14.63 13.92
CA GLN A 92 9.83 13.76 14.95
C GLN A 92 10.12 12.36 14.43
N ALA A 93 9.21 11.77 13.66
CA ALA A 93 9.38 10.42 13.12
C ALA A 93 10.50 10.32 12.07
N GLN A 94 10.85 11.43 11.41
CA GLN A 94 11.94 11.48 10.42
C GLN A 94 13.33 11.46 11.07
N TRP A 95 13.46 11.98 12.29
CA TRP A 95 14.75 12.08 12.99
C TRP A 95 14.83 11.05 14.13
N ARG A 96 15.80 10.14 14.06
CA ARG A 96 15.97 9.08 15.05
C ARG A 96 16.79 9.50 16.28
N GLY A 97 17.60 10.56 16.16
CA GLY A 97 18.41 11.06 17.26
C GLY A 97 17.59 11.91 18.23
N ASP A 98 18.19 12.26 19.36
CA ASP A 98 17.61 13.31 20.18
C ASP A 98 17.68 14.63 19.42
N PHE A 99 16.62 15.43 19.53
CA PHE A 99 16.64 16.81 19.07
C PHE A 99 17.38 17.62 20.13
N ILE A 100 18.62 18.00 19.82
CA ILE A 100 19.50 18.73 20.74
C ILE A 100 19.24 20.24 20.56
N PRO A 101 18.79 20.96 21.61
CA PRO A 101 18.65 22.41 21.54
C PRO A 101 19.98 23.17 21.40
N PRO A 102 19.99 24.37 20.80
CA PRO A 102 18.84 25.05 20.20
C PRO A 102 18.45 24.48 18.84
N ILE A 103 17.14 24.36 18.57
CA ILE A 103 16.62 23.87 17.30
C ILE A 103 16.23 25.07 16.42
N TYR A 104 16.78 25.14 15.20
CA TYR A 104 16.40 26.17 14.24
C TYR A 104 15.28 25.68 13.33
N PHE A 105 14.16 26.41 13.29
CA PHE A 105 13.02 26.13 12.41
C PHE A 105 13.00 27.14 11.25
N ILE A 106 13.26 26.66 10.04
CA ILE A 106 13.48 27.47 8.83
C ILE A 106 12.58 27.03 7.66
N GLY A 107 12.50 27.83 6.60
CA GLY A 107 11.63 27.63 5.45
C GLY A 107 10.23 28.22 5.67
N GLY A 108 9.40 28.24 4.62
CA GLY A 108 8.10 28.93 4.65
C GLY A 108 7.14 28.48 5.77
N VAL A 109 7.21 27.20 6.19
CA VAL A 109 6.36 26.68 7.28
C VAL A 109 6.71 27.30 8.64
N ALA A 110 7.91 27.86 8.80
CA ALA A 110 8.30 28.55 10.04
C ALA A 110 7.47 29.81 10.34
N ALA A 111 6.76 30.36 9.35
CA ALA A 111 5.78 31.42 9.55
C ALA A 111 4.54 30.96 10.37
N ASN A 112 4.30 29.66 10.46
CA ASN A 112 3.11 29.08 11.07
C ASN A 112 3.32 28.81 12.57
N LYS A 113 2.85 29.73 13.41
CA LYS A 113 2.93 29.62 14.89
C LYS A 113 2.22 28.39 15.47
N GLY A 114 1.20 27.88 14.78
CA GLY A 114 0.51 26.65 15.17
C GLY A 114 1.44 25.44 15.07
N VAL A 115 2.23 25.35 13.99
CA VAL A 115 3.25 24.30 13.79
C VAL A 115 4.40 24.47 14.77
N GLU A 116 4.85 25.69 15.05
CA GLU A 116 5.87 25.98 16.07
C GLU A 116 5.44 25.47 17.47
N ARG A 117 4.20 25.76 17.90
CA ARG A 117 3.62 25.25 19.15
C ARG A 117 3.57 23.72 19.16
N ALA A 118 3.17 23.13 18.04
CA ALA A 118 3.09 21.68 17.89
C ALA A 118 4.48 21.02 17.99
N LEU A 119 5.49 21.56 17.30
CA LEU A 119 6.88 21.09 17.38
C LEU A 119 7.41 21.19 18.81
N SER A 120 7.19 22.32 19.49
CA SER A 120 7.62 22.49 20.89
C SER A 120 7.05 21.39 21.81
N ARG A 121 5.79 21.01 21.58
CA ARG A 121 5.11 19.96 22.33
C ARG A 121 5.60 18.56 21.97
N VAL A 122 5.70 18.24 20.69
CA VAL A 122 6.10 16.90 20.19
C VAL A 122 7.58 16.62 20.50
N LEU A 123 8.44 17.60 20.30
CA LEU A 123 9.88 17.52 20.57
C LEU A 123 10.21 17.75 22.06
N ARG A 124 9.23 18.15 22.87
CA ARG A 124 9.35 18.39 24.32
C ARG A 124 10.44 19.41 24.68
N THR A 125 10.58 20.45 23.87
CA THR A 125 11.53 21.54 24.11
C THR A 125 10.87 22.90 23.82
N LYS A 126 11.34 23.94 24.52
CA LYS A 126 10.94 25.34 24.28
C LYS A 126 11.99 26.14 23.52
N GLU A 127 13.15 25.55 23.25
CA GLU A 127 14.29 26.19 22.57
C GLU A 127 14.22 25.98 21.05
N ILE A 128 13.06 26.31 20.47
CA ILE A 128 12.88 26.39 19.02
C ILE A 128 13.05 27.85 18.60
N ILE A 129 13.99 28.10 17.70
CA ILE A 129 14.35 29.43 17.21
C ILE A 129 13.93 29.55 15.74
N VAL A 130 13.05 30.49 15.44
CA VAL A 130 12.75 30.91 14.06
C VAL A 130 13.67 32.10 13.75
N PRO A 131 14.72 31.93 12.90
CA PRO A 131 15.65 33.02 12.61
C PRO A 131 15.04 34.07 11.68
N LEU A 132 15.66 35.25 11.61
CA LEU A 132 15.33 36.26 10.60
C LEU A 132 15.53 35.69 9.18
N ASN A 133 14.68 36.11 8.24
CA ASN A 133 14.70 35.63 6.85
C ASN A 133 14.65 34.09 6.76
N TYR A 134 13.85 33.45 7.62
CA TYR A 134 13.70 31.98 7.67
C TYR A 134 13.36 31.39 6.30
N GLU A 135 12.64 32.12 5.46
CA GLU A 135 12.22 31.79 4.10
C GLU A 135 13.36 31.83 3.06
N HIS A 136 14.51 32.43 3.39
CA HIS A 136 15.63 32.64 2.47
C HIS A 136 16.93 31.95 2.90
N GLN A 137 16.91 31.17 3.98
CA GLN A 137 18.12 30.56 4.56
C GLN A 137 18.88 29.66 3.58
N GLU A 138 18.18 28.89 2.75
CA GLU A 138 18.81 28.02 1.75
C GLU A 138 19.56 28.82 0.67
N ALA A 139 18.95 29.91 0.16
CA ALA A 139 19.58 30.79 -0.81
C ALA A 139 20.80 31.52 -0.22
N ILE A 140 20.71 31.96 1.04
CA ILE A 140 21.84 32.53 1.78
C ILE A 140 22.96 31.49 1.93
N GLY A 141 22.62 30.24 2.27
CA GLY A 141 23.55 29.13 2.37
C GLY A 141 24.29 28.87 1.05
N ALA A 142 23.55 28.77 -0.06
CA ALA A 142 24.11 28.60 -1.40
C ALA A 142 25.06 29.74 -1.79
N ALA A 143 24.66 31.00 -1.54
CA ALA A 143 25.50 32.16 -1.79
C ALA A 143 26.79 32.15 -0.94
N ARG A 144 26.75 31.63 0.30
CA ARG A 144 27.97 31.48 1.13
C ARG A 144 28.83 30.32 0.66
N LEU A 145 28.26 29.20 0.25
CA LEU A 145 29.00 28.06 -0.28
C LEU A 145 29.73 28.43 -1.58
N SER A 146 29.14 29.26 -2.44
CA SER A 146 29.80 29.70 -3.67
C SER A 146 31.08 30.50 -3.42
N THR A 147 31.19 31.22 -2.30
CA THR A 147 32.43 31.93 -1.92
C THR A 147 33.63 30.98 -1.69
N ARG A 148 33.37 29.69 -1.46
CA ARG A 148 34.40 28.66 -1.27
C ARG A 148 34.85 28.04 -2.59
N LEU A 149 34.12 28.28 -3.68
CA LEU A 149 34.45 27.73 -4.99
C LEU A 149 35.47 28.63 -5.69
N THR A 150 36.55 28.04 -6.19
CA THR A 150 37.55 28.73 -7.02
C THR A 150 37.16 28.57 -8.49
N GLY A 151 36.33 29.48 -9.00
CA GLY A 151 35.85 29.47 -10.39
C GLY A 151 35.70 30.87 -10.97
N ARG A 152 35.82 31.01 -12.30
CA ARG A 152 35.55 32.28 -12.99
C ARG A 152 34.04 32.59 -12.97
N PRO A 153 33.63 33.84 -12.74
CA PRO A 153 32.23 34.23 -12.81
C PRO A 153 31.69 34.00 -14.24
N THR A 154 30.60 33.26 -14.35
CA THR A 154 29.86 33.06 -15.59
C THR A 154 28.68 34.05 -15.64
N ASN A 155 28.43 34.66 -16.79
CA ASN A 155 27.23 35.47 -16.98
C ASN A 155 25.97 34.58 -16.85
N LEU A 156 25.06 34.98 -15.98
CA LEU A 156 23.73 34.38 -15.82
C LEU A 156 22.87 34.68 -17.05
N TYR A 157 23.03 33.87 -18.09
CA TYR A 157 21.92 33.48 -18.94
C TYR A 157 21.86 31.96 -18.88
N PRO A 158 20.75 31.35 -18.43
CA PRO A 158 20.60 29.93 -18.61
C PRO A 158 20.62 29.66 -20.12
N GLN A 159 21.72 29.12 -20.63
CA GLN A 159 21.60 28.32 -21.83
C GLN A 159 20.61 27.21 -21.47
N LYS A 160 19.54 27.06 -22.26
CA LYS A 160 18.64 25.89 -22.16
C LYS A 160 19.50 24.64 -22.39
N THR A 161 20.09 24.11 -21.34
CA THR A 161 20.88 22.89 -21.38
C THR A 161 19.92 21.72 -21.33
N GLY A 162 19.72 21.09 -22.49
CA GLY A 162 18.98 19.86 -22.65
C GLY A 162 17.48 20.07 -22.89
N GLU A 163 16.98 19.58 -24.02
CA GLU A 163 15.56 19.31 -24.19
C GLU A 163 15.19 18.19 -23.20
N SER A 164 14.67 18.52 -22.01
CA SER A 164 13.91 17.55 -21.24
C SER A 164 12.61 17.30 -22.01
N ARG A 165 12.64 16.36 -22.95
CA ARG A 165 11.43 15.96 -23.68
C ARG A 165 10.55 15.18 -22.71
N ILE A 166 9.57 15.86 -22.12
CA ILE A 166 8.44 15.18 -21.49
C ILE A 166 7.67 14.49 -22.60
N TYR A 167 7.39 13.21 -22.41
CA TYR A 167 6.62 12.44 -23.37
C TYR A 167 5.19 12.97 -23.44
N CYS A 168 4.78 13.41 -24.62
CA CYS A 168 3.45 13.90 -24.92
C CYS A 168 2.79 13.03 -26.00
N ILE A 169 1.48 12.86 -25.89
CA ILE A 169 0.63 12.18 -26.86
C ILE A 169 -0.33 13.18 -27.50
N PRO A 170 -0.84 12.94 -28.72
CA PRO A 170 -1.86 13.80 -29.33
C PRO A 170 -3.11 13.90 -28.44
N ASN A 171 -3.68 15.11 -28.31
CA ASN A 171 -4.91 15.31 -27.56
C ASN A 171 -6.09 14.60 -28.25
N GLN A 172 -6.79 13.74 -27.51
CA GLN A 172 -7.94 12.99 -28.03
C GLN A 172 -9.29 13.55 -27.57
N LEU A 173 -9.30 14.52 -26.65
CA LEU A 173 -10.53 15.08 -26.08
C LEU A 173 -11.35 15.81 -27.15
N LYS A 174 -12.66 15.57 -27.15
CA LYS A 174 -13.61 16.19 -28.07
C LYS A 174 -14.66 16.99 -27.29
N PRO A 175 -15.01 18.21 -27.75
CA PRO A 175 -16.10 18.97 -27.16
C PRO A 175 -17.39 18.17 -27.15
N GLU A 176 -18.05 18.12 -26.01
CA GLU A 176 -19.36 17.50 -25.84
C GLU A 176 -20.44 18.58 -25.80
N SER A 177 -21.58 18.33 -26.44
CA SER A 177 -22.78 19.13 -26.22
C SER A 177 -23.34 18.82 -24.83
N SER A 178 -23.03 19.63 -23.82
CA SER A 178 -23.68 19.46 -22.51
C SER A 178 -25.11 19.99 -22.55
N SER A 179 -26.01 19.26 -21.88
CA SER A 179 -27.43 19.53 -21.64
C SER A 179 -27.83 21.01 -21.56
N SER A 180 -29.02 21.32 -22.07
CA SER A 180 -29.73 22.60 -21.91
C SER A 180 -29.66 23.15 -20.49
N GLU A 181 -29.51 24.47 -20.33
CA GLU A 181 -29.64 25.15 -19.04
C GLU A 181 -30.97 24.77 -18.37
N TRP A 182 -30.91 24.05 -17.24
CA TRP A 182 -32.09 23.75 -16.45
C TRP A 182 -32.61 25.01 -15.77
N ARG A 183 -33.92 25.26 -15.88
CA ARG A 183 -34.61 26.32 -15.14
C ARG A 183 -35.59 25.70 -14.14
N PRO A 184 -35.71 26.27 -12.92
CA PRO A 184 -36.73 25.83 -11.97
C PRO A 184 -38.12 25.87 -12.62
N ARG A 185 -38.91 24.82 -12.42
CA ARG A 185 -40.30 24.81 -12.89
C ARG A 185 -41.13 25.75 -12.00
N GLU A 186 -42.02 26.54 -12.61
CA GLU A 186 -42.99 27.31 -11.83
C GLU A 186 -43.93 26.35 -11.08
N LEU A 187 -44.08 26.58 -9.78
CA LEU A 187 -45.04 25.84 -8.96
C LEU A 187 -46.45 26.39 -9.24
N GLU A 188 -47.43 25.51 -9.39
CA GLU A 188 -48.82 25.92 -9.59
C GLU A 188 -49.37 26.68 -8.37
N PRO A 189 -50.42 27.52 -8.54
CA PRO A 189 -51.04 28.24 -7.43
C PRO A 189 -51.65 27.27 -6.39
N GLY A 190 -51.05 27.20 -5.20
CA GLY A 190 -51.52 26.36 -4.08
C GLY A 190 -50.36 25.69 -3.33
N ILE A 191 -50.66 25.01 -2.21
CA ILE A 191 -49.64 24.26 -1.46
C ILE A 191 -49.41 22.92 -2.17
N THR A 192 -48.24 22.76 -2.78
CA THR A 192 -47.84 21.52 -3.46
C THR A 192 -47.26 20.52 -2.46
N GLU A 193 -47.75 19.27 -2.44
CA GLU A 193 -47.13 18.20 -1.65
C GLU A 193 -45.81 17.75 -2.29
N VAL A 194 -44.73 17.75 -1.49
CA VAL A 194 -43.37 17.48 -1.97
C VAL A 194 -42.59 16.59 -1.00
N TYR A 195 -41.45 16.09 -1.47
CA TYR A 195 -40.50 15.33 -0.65
C TYR A 195 -39.12 16.01 -0.69
N LEU A 196 -38.48 16.11 0.47
CA LEU A 196 -37.20 16.77 0.63
C LEU A 196 -36.07 15.74 0.70
N GLY A 197 -35.01 15.96 -0.07
CA GLY A 197 -33.77 15.22 0.07
C GLY A 197 -32.62 16.16 0.35
N VAL A 198 -31.77 15.83 1.33
CA VAL A 198 -30.57 16.58 1.67
C VAL A 198 -29.36 15.65 1.60
N ASP A 199 -28.36 15.99 0.79
CA ASP A 199 -27.08 15.29 0.71
C ASP A 199 -25.99 16.14 1.36
N VAL A 200 -25.50 15.70 2.52
CA VAL A 200 -24.46 16.39 3.29
C VAL A 200 -23.11 15.74 3.01
N GLY A 201 -22.48 16.15 1.92
CA GLY A 201 -21.16 15.70 1.52
C GLY A 201 -20.02 16.42 2.25
N SER A 202 -18.82 15.85 2.17
CA SER A 202 -17.58 16.42 2.72
C SER A 202 -17.18 17.75 2.06
N THR A 203 -17.49 17.89 0.77
CA THR A 203 -17.12 19.06 -0.06
C THR A 203 -18.30 19.99 -0.31
N SER A 204 -19.49 19.43 -0.44
CA SER A 204 -20.71 20.17 -0.77
C SER A 204 -21.94 19.56 -0.12
N THR A 205 -22.84 20.45 0.29
CA THR A 205 -24.18 20.14 0.79
C THR A 205 -25.18 20.50 -0.29
N LYS A 206 -26.11 19.60 -0.58
CA LYS A 206 -27.14 19.79 -1.60
C LYS A 206 -28.50 19.49 -1.01
N ALA A 207 -29.53 20.14 -1.53
CA ALA A 207 -30.90 19.72 -1.30
C ALA A 207 -31.72 19.78 -2.57
N VAL A 208 -32.72 18.90 -2.63
CA VAL A 208 -33.69 18.84 -3.71
C VAL A 208 -35.09 18.71 -3.15
N ILE A 209 -36.04 19.28 -3.89
CA ILE A 209 -37.46 19.09 -3.67
C ILE A 209 -38.01 18.36 -4.88
N ILE A 210 -38.59 17.18 -4.64
CA ILE A 210 -39.23 16.37 -5.68
C ILE A 210 -40.74 16.31 -5.47
N ASN A 211 -41.48 16.18 -6.56
CA ASN A 211 -42.93 15.94 -6.54
C ASN A 211 -43.26 14.44 -6.34
N ARG A 212 -44.55 14.09 -6.44
CA ARG A 212 -45.01 12.70 -6.34
C ARG A 212 -44.54 11.80 -7.48
N SER A 213 -44.25 12.31 -8.69
CA SER A 213 -43.67 11.49 -9.78
C SER A 213 -42.17 11.26 -9.61
N GLY A 214 -41.49 12.04 -8.77
CA GLY A 214 -40.03 11.98 -8.58
C GLY A 214 -39.27 13.05 -9.36
N GLU A 215 -39.98 13.96 -10.05
CA GLU A 215 -39.37 15.05 -10.80
C GLU A 215 -38.84 16.15 -9.86
N VAL A 216 -37.68 16.70 -10.18
CA VAL A 216 -37.05 17.79 -9.42
C VAL A 216 -37.74 19.11 -9.72
N LEU A 217 -38.32 19.71 -8.68
CA LEU A 217 -38.95 21.03 -8.76
C LEU A 217 -37.94 22.15 -8.46
N PHE A 218 -37.11 21.92 -7.44
CA PHE A 218 -36.12 22.89 -6.98
C PHE A 218 -34.87 22.18 -6.46
N LYS A 219 -33.70 22.81 -6.59
CA LYS A 219 -32.42 22.30 -6.09
C LYS A 219 -31.52 23.43 -5.62
N ILE A 220 -30.72 23.17 -4.59
CA ILE A 220 -29.66 24.05 -4.10
C ILE A 220 -28.37 23.25 -3.95
N TYR A 221 -27.25 23.86 -4.31
CA TYR A 221 -25.91 23.33 -4.10
C TYR A 221 -25.06 24.39 -3.40
N VAL A 222 -24.49 24.06 -2.23
CA VAL A 222 -23.54 24.92 -1.50
C VAL A 222 -22.26 24.16 -1.18
N ARG A 223 -21.16 24.87 -0.96
CA ARG A 223 -19.90 24.28 -0.49
C ARG A 223 -19.97 24.06 1.02
N THR A 224 -19.61 22.86 1.48
CA THR A 224 -19.58 22.51 2.92
C THR A 224 -18.46 23.25 3.64
N ALA A 225 -17.29 23.39 3.00
CA ALA A 225 -16.12 24.10 3.54
C ALA A 225 -15.74 23.69 4.99
N GLY A 226 -15.89 22.41 5.33
CA GLY A 226 -15.64 21.88 6.67
C GLY A 226 -16.66 22.29 7.75
N GLN A 227 -17.75 22.96 7.36
CA GLN A 227 -18.78 23.49 8.26
C GLN A 227 -20.16 22.94 7.85
N PRO A 228 -20.44 21.64 8.08
CA PRO A 228 -21.66 20.99 7.60
C PRO A 228 -22.95 21.65 8.13
N LEU A 229 -22.94 22.16 9.35
CA LEU A 229 -24.11 22.80 9.96
C LEU A 229 -24.45 24.13 9.30
N GLU A 230 -23.45 24.98 9.08
CA GLU A 230 -23.64 26.26 8.41
C GLU A 230 -24.05 26.08 6.95
N ALA A 231 -23.49 25.07 6.27
CA ALA A 231 -23.91 24.73 4.92
C ALA A 231 -25.38 24.26 4.85
N VAL A 232 -25.84 23.47 5.82
CA VAL A 232 -27.26 23.07 5.90
C VAL A 232 -28.16 24.27 6.15
N LYS A 233 -27.79 25.19 7.05
CA LYS A 233 -28.57 26.42 7.27
C LYS A 233 -28.69 27.26 6.02
N GLN A 234 -27.59 27.42 5.27
CA GLN A 234 -27.61 28.14 3.98
C GLN A 234 -28.57 27.49 2.98
N VAL A 235 -28.55 26.16 2.89
CA VAL A 235 -29.47 25.40 2.03
C VAL A 235 -30.92 25.60 2.48
N MET A 236 -31.21 25.48 3.77
CA MET A 236 -32.57 25.63 4.29
C MET A 236 -33.10 27.06 4.14
N THR A 237 -32.23 28.06 4.33
CA THR A 237 -32.56 29.48 4.09
C THR A 237 -32.96 29.69 2.63
N GLY A 238 -32.16 29.20 1.69
CA GLY A 238 -32.47 29.33 0.26
C GLY A 238 -33.75 28.56 -0.14
N LEU A 239 -34.05 27.42 0.50
CA LEU A 239 -35.30 26.70 0.27
C LEU A 239 -36.51 27.45 0.83
N ALA A 240 -36.39 28.02 2.02
CA ALA A 240 -37.43 28.85 2.64
C ALA A 240 -37.78 30.04 1.74
N GLU A 241 -36.76 30.78 1.28
CA GLU A 241 -36.92 31.94 0.38
C GLU A 241 -37.53 31.55 -0.97
N ALA A 242 -37.15 30.41 -1.54
CA ALA A 242 -37.59 30.02 -2.87
C ALA A 242 -39.01 29.43 -2.92
N VAL A 243 -39.35 28.56 -1.96
CA VAL A 243 -40.57 27.74 -2.01
C VAL A 243 -41.31 27.57 -0.69
N GLY A 244 -40.85 28.14 0.42
CA GLY A 244 -41.34 27.86 1.78
C GLY A 244 -42.86 27.93 1.92
N ASP A 245 -43.49 29.00 1.42
CA ASP A 245 -44.94 29.21 1.53
C ASP A 245 -45.77 28.46 0.47
N LYS A 246 -45.09 27.78 -0.47
CA LYS A 246 -45.70 27.15 -1.65
C LYS A 246 -45.75 25.62 -1.58
N VAL A 247 -45.10 25.00 -0.59
CA VAL A 247 -44.95 23.54 -0.52
C VAL A 247 -45.23 22.99 0.87
N LYS A 248 -45.76 21.75 0.93
CA LYS A 248 -45.85 20.95 2.16
C LYS A 248 -44.96 19.72 2.02
N VAL A 249 -43.94 19.61 2.88
CA VAL A 249 -43.03 18.46 2.91
C VAL A 249 -43.73 17.26 3.55
N LYS A 250 -43.93 16.18 2.78
CA LYS A 250 -44.59 14.95 3.23
C LYS A 250 -43.65 13.93 3.83
N ALA A 251 -42.40 13.92 3.37
CA ALA A 251 -41.31 13.21 4.02
C ALA A 251 -39.97 13.88 3.67
N ALA A 252 -39.01 13.81 4.58
CA ALA A 252 -37.66 14.30 4.41
C ALA A 252 -36.64 13.18 4.61
N GLY A 253 -35.61 13.16 3.75
CA GLY A 253 -34.50 12.23 3.82
C GLY A 253 -33.16 12.95 3.87
N VAL A 254 -32.20 12.42 4.64
CA VAL A 254 -30.81 12.91 4.68
C VAL A 254 -29.84 11.80 4.33
N THR A 255 -28.92 12.12 3.44
CA THR A 255 -27.82 11.25 3.02
C THR A 255 -26.48 11.99 3.03
N GLY A 256 -25.45 11.33 2.51
CA GLY A 256 -24.10 11.84 2.51
C GLY A 256 -23.35 11.50 3.79
N SER A 257 -22.09 11.87 3.79
CA SER A 257 -21.15 11.57 4.86
C SER A 257 -21.46 12.30 6.20
N GLY A 258 -22.11 13.46 6.17
CA GLY A 258 -22.56 14.22 7.36
C GLY A 258 -23.99 13.89 7.82
N ARG A 259 -24.62 12.87 7.25
CA ARG A 259 -26.05 12.57 7.44
C ARG A 259 -26.48 12.36 8.88
N MET A 260 -25.63 11.77 9.71
CA MET A 260 -25.97 11.45 11.10
C MET A 260 -26.08 12.72 11.93
N LEU A 261 -25.10 13.62 11.81
CA LEU A 261 -25.10 14.90 12.52
C LEU A 261 -26.32 15.76 12.10
N VAL A 262 -26.58 15.83 10.80
CA VAL A 262 -27.62 16.70 10.24
C VAL A 262 -29.02 16.10 10.41
N GLY A 263 -29.18 14.79 10.19
CA GLY A 263 -30.49 14.14 10.27
C GLY A 263 -31.14 14.25 11.65
N HIS A 264 -30.35 14.12 12.72
CA HIS A 264 -30.84 14.31 14.09
C HIS A 264 -31.12 15.78 14.44
N LEU A 265 -30.47 16.72 13.78
CA LEU A 265 -30.66 18.16 13.99
C LEU A 265 -31.90 18.69 13.26
N VAL A 266 -32.11 18.21 12.02
CA VAL A 266 -33.16 18.66 11.11
C VAL A 266 -34.50 17.97 11.39
N GLY A 267 -34.47 16.81 12.04
CA GLY A 267 -35.63 15.96 12.28
C GLY A 267 -36.13 15.34 10.98
N VAL A 268 -35.54 14.24 10.50
CA VAL A 268 -35.92 13.65 9.20
C VAL A 268 -36.50 12.26 9.35
N ASP A 269 -37.33 11.87 8.38
CA ASP A 269 -38.04 10.58 8.37
C ASP A 269 -37.11 9.42 7.96
N LEU A 270 -36.04 9.72 7.22
CA LEU A 270 -35.07 8.73 6.80
C LEU A 270 -33.64 9.28 6.81
N ILE A 271 -32.74 8.58 7.51
CA ILE A 271 -31.28 8.76 7.37
C ILE A 271 -30.74 7.53 6.64
N LYS A 272 -30.09 7.72 5.50
CA LYS A 272 -29.58 6.60 4.68
C LYS A 272 -28.22 6.90 4.07
N ASN A 273 -27.38 5.88 3.93
CA ASN A 273 -26.08 6.03 3.26
C ASN A 273 -26.24 6.46 1.79
N GLU A 274 -25.21 7.11 1.27
CA GLU A 274 -25.21 7.72 -0.06
C GLU A 274 -25.18 6.69 -1.21
N ILE A 275 -24.62 5.50 -0.99
CA ILE A 275 -24.57 4.46 -2.02
C ILE A 275 -26.00 3.97 -2.32
N THR A 276 -26.77 3.62 -1.29
CA THR A 276 -28.18 3.22 -1.47
C THR A 276 -29.01 4.35 -2.09
N ALA A 277 -28.75 5.61 -1.70
CA ALA A 277 -29.43 6.75 -2.31
C ALA A 277 -29.10 6.87 -3.81
N GLN A 278 -27.82 6.76 -4.20
CA GLN A 278 -27.41 6.80 -5.61
C GLN A 278 -28.05 5.65 -6.42
N SER A 279 -28.11 4.44 -5.86
CA SER A 279 -28.77 3.30 -6.51
C SER A 279 -30.26 3.54 -6.74
N GLU A 280 -30.98 4.13 -5.78
CA GLU A 280 -32.40 4.48 -5.97
C GLU A 280 -32.59 5.59 -7.00
N ALA A 281 -31.70 6.61 -7.01
CA ALA A 281 -31.73 7.65 -8.03
C ALA A 281 -31.48 7.06 -9.43
N ALA A 282 -30.52 6.15 -9.56
CA ALA A 282 -30.21 5.47 -10.82
C ALA A 282 -31.41 4.67 -11.35
N ARG A 283 -32.07 3.86 -10.50
CA ARG A 283 -33.31 3.15 -10.88
C ARG A 283 -34.39 4.07 -11.42
N HIS A 284 -34.51 5.27 -10.86
CA HIS A 284 -35.51 6.25 -11.29
C HIS A 284 -35.12 6.93 -12.61
N ILE A 285 -33.84 7.24 -12.79
CA ILE A 285 -33.32 7.92 -13.98
C ILE A 285 -33.31 7.00 -15.20
N ASP A 286 -32.80 5.78 -15.04
CA ASP A 286 -32.72 4.79 -16.10
C ASP A 286 -32.82 3.37 -15.51
N PRO A 287 -34.00 2.72 -15.61
CA PRO A 287 -34.21 1.36 -15.11
C PRO A 287 -33.33 0.29 -15.77
N GLU A 288 -32.77 0.56 -16.95
CA GLU A 288 -31.89 -0.37 -17.69
C GLU A 288 -30.40 -0.15 -17.37
N ALA A 289 -30.09 0.78 -16.46
CA ALA A 289 -28.71 1.01 -16.05
C ALA A 289 -28.12 -0.22 -15.37
N THR A 290 -26.91 -0.57 -15.79
CA THR A 290 -26.15 -1.71 -15.26
C THR A 290 -24.95 -1.26 -14.44
N THR A 291 -24.59 0.02 -14.52
CA THR A 291 -23.43 0.57 -13.80
C THR A 291 -23.63 2.04 -13.47
N ILE A 292 -23.19 2.45 -12.29
CA ILE A 292 -23.13 3.85 -11.85
C ILE A 292 -21.66 4.22 -11.66
N PHE A 293 -21.21 5.28 -12.32
CA PHE A 293 -19.98 5.98 -11.98
C PHE A 293 -20.33 7.29 -11.29
N GLU A 294 -20.03 7.38 -9.99
CA GLU A 294 -20.21 8.60 -9.22
C GLU A 294 -18.85 9.23 -8.92
N LEU A 295 -18.65 10.47 -9.37
CA LEU A 295 -17.43 11.24 -9.11
C LEU A 295 -17.76 12.49 -8.29
N GLY A 296 -17.44 12.39 -6.99
CA GLY A 296 -17.52 13.48 -6.04
C GLY A 296 -16.24 14.31 -5.94
N GLY A 297 -16.25 15.26 -5.01
CA GLY A 297 -15.09 16.12 -4.73
C GLY A 297 -13.94 15.37 -4.05
N GLN A 298 -14.22 14.50 -3.08
CA GLN A 298 -13.20 13.82 -2.27
C GLN A 298 -13.28 12.29 -2.35
N ASP A 299 -14.44 11.78 -2.76
CA ASP A 299 -14.74 10.37 -2.89
C ASP A 299 -15.29 10.10 -4.31
N SER A 300 -15.18 8.85 -4.72
CA SER A 300 -15.65 8.38 -6.03
C SER A 300 -16.09 6.94 -5.88
N LYS A 301 -17.20 6.57 -6.52
CA LYS A 301 -17.91 5.32 -6.27
C LYS A 301 -18.30 4.64 -7.56
N PHE A 302 -18.03 3.35 -7.60
CA PHE A 302 -18.53 2.41 -8.59
C PHE A 302 -19.66 1.60 -7.97
N VAL A 303 -20.77 1.45 -8.68
CA VAL A 303 -21.86 0.55 -8.30
C VAL A 303 -22.24 -0.29 -9.51
N GLN A 304 -22.30 -1.60 -9.35
CA GLN A 304 -22.83 -2.52 -10.34
C GLN A 304 -24.28 -2.87 -10.00
N LEU A 305 -25.13 -2.83 -11.02
CA LEU A 305 -26.55 -3.15 -10.91
C LEU A 305 -26.90 -4.36 -11.77
N GLU A 306 -27.67 -5.30 -11.22
CA GLU A 306 -28.32 -6.38 -11.95
C GLU A 306 -29.82 -6.35 -11.69
N ASN A 307 -30.63 -6.20 -12.75
CA ASN A 307 -32.08 -6.02 -12.65
C ASN A 307 -32.46 -4.85 -11.70
N GLY A 308 -31.66 -3.79 -11.73
CA GLY A 308 -31.78 -2.64 -10.83
C GLY A 308 -31.27 -2.91 -9.42
N ILE A 309 -30.89 -4.13 -9.02
CA ILE A 309 -30.40 -4.46 -7.67
C ILE A 309 -28.90 -4.27 -7.59
N MET A 310 -28.42 -3.70 -6.49
CA MET A 310 -26.99 -3.54 -6.25
C MET A 310 -26.35 -4.90 -5.95
N VAL A 311 -25.36 -5.29 -6.75
CA VAL A 311 -24.66 -6.59 -6.62
C VAL A 311 -23.17 -6.46 -6.34
N ASP A 312 -22.60 -5.27 -6.53
CA ASP A 312 -21.22 -4.94 -6.13
C ASP A 312 -21.13 -3.42 -5.97
N GLU A 313 -20.35 -2.98 -4.99
CA GLU A 313 -20.00 -1.57 -4.79
C GLU A 313 -18.51 -1.43 -4.48
N GLN A 314 -17.95 -0.32 -4.95
CA GLN A 314 -16.62 0.09 -4.54
C GLN A 314 -16.51 1.60 -4.44
N MET A 315 -16.24 2.07 -3.24
CA MET A 315 -15.68 3.41 -3.01
C MET A 315 -14.14 3.40 -3.03
N ASN A 316 -13.52 4.48 -3.53
CA ASN A 316 -12.06 4.69 -3.50
C ASN A 316 -11.45 4.40 -2.10
N LYS A 317 -10.40 3.58 -2.01
CA LYS A 317 -9.81 3.06 -0.75
C LYS A 317 -8.96 4.09 0.04
N ALA A 318 -9.49 5.29 0.24
CA ALA A 318 -8.88 6.52 0.77
C ALA A 318 -8.29 7.46 -0.31
N CYS A 319 -7.93 7.00 -1.50
CA CYS A 319 -7.20 7.78 -2.52
C CYS A 319 -7.97 8.94 -3.18
N ALA A 320 -7.42 10.15 -3.16
CA ALA A 320 -7.97 11.35 -3.83
C ALA A 320 -7.62 11.48 -5.33
N ALA A 321 -6.76 10.62 -5.89
CA ALA A 321 -6.29 10.75 -7.28
C ALA A 321 -7.37 10.57 -8.36
N GLY A 322 -8.48 9.92 -8.00
CA GLY A 322 -9.62 9.65 -8.88
C GLY A 322 -10.83 10.55 -8.61
N THR A 323 -10.65 11.69 -7.93
CA THR A 323 -11.76 12.55 -7.48
C THR A 323 -11.61 13.99 -7.95
N GLY A 324 -12.68 14.78 -7.86
CA GLY A 324 -12.69 16.17 -8.31
C GLY A 324 -11.60 17.03 -7.67
N SER A 325 -11.23 16.75 -6.42
CA SER A 325 -10.18 17.46 -5.70
C SER A 325 -8.83 17.42 -6.39
N ALA A 326 -8.50 16.36 -7.13
CA ALA A 326 -7.25 16.30 -7.89
C ALA A 326 -7.23 17.36 -9.00
N ILE A 327 -8.34 17.55 -9.71
CA ILE A 327 -8.47 18.60 -10.73
C ILE A 327 -8.46 19.98 -10.06
N GLU A 328 -9.23 20.18 -8.98
CA GLU A 328 -9.29 21.46 -8.27
C GLU A 328 -7.91 21.89 -7.75
N GLU A 329 -7.21 20.99 -7.06
CA GLU A 329 -5.88 21.24 -6.48
C GLU A 329 -4.85 21.52 -7.57
N THR A 330 -4.86 20.74 -8.65
CA THR A 330 -3.86 20.86 -9.71
C THR A 330 -4.09 22.09 -10.60
N ALA A 331 -5.35 22.39 -10.94
CA ALA A 331 -5.70 23.60 -11.66
C ALA A 331 -5.35 24.85 -10.84
N ALA A 332 -5.58 24.83 -9.53
CA ALA A 332 -5.21 25.92 -8.63
C ALA A 332 -3.69 26.16 -8.59
N LEU A 333 -2.86 25.11 -8.63
CA LEU A 333 -1.39 25.25 -8.74
C LEU A 333 -0.96 26.00 -10.01
N LEU A 334 -1.76 25.92 -11.08
CA LEU A 334 -1.53 26.59 -12.35
C LEU A 334 -2.22 27.95 -12.46
N GLY A 335 -2.95 28.38 -11.42
CA GLY A 335 -3.73 29.62 -11.44
C GLY A 335 -4.98 29.55 -12.34
N VAL A 336 -5.50 28.35 -12.61
CA VAL A 336 -6.67 28.11 -13.48
C VAL A 336 -7.89 27.76 -12.64
N SER A 337 -9.05 28.36 -12.93
CA SER A 337 -10.31 27.99 -12.27
C SER A 337 -10.93 26.73 -12.88
N THR A 338 -11.70 25.99 -12.10
CA THR A 338 -12.37 24.75 -12.56
C THR A 338 -13.29 24.96 -13.78
N ASN A 339 -13.84 26.16 -13.94
CA ASN A 339 -14.74 26.50 -15.02
C ASN A 339 -14.00 26.71 -16.35
N GLU A 340 -12.73 27.12 -16.30
CA GLU A 340 -11.88 27.34 -17.48
C GLU A 340 -11.24 26.03 -17.97
N CYS A 341 -11.11 25.03 -17.10
CA CYS A 341 -10.42 23.77 -17.40
C CYS A 341 -10.93 23.08 -18.66
N ALA A 342 -12.25 22.99 -18.87
CA ALA A 342 -12.81 22.31 -20.03
C ALA A 342 -12.42 23.00 -21.35
N GLY A 343 -12.53 24.33 -21.39
CA GLY A 343 -12.17 25.12 -22.58
C GLY A 343 -10.69 24.98 -22.93
N LEU A 344 -9.81 25.07 -21.93
CA LEU A 344 -8.36 24.88 -22.11
C LEU A 344 -8.02 23.45 -22.55
N ALA A 345 -8.67 22.45 -21.96
CA ALA A 345 -8.46 21.05 -22.29
C ALA A 345 -8.80 20.73 -23.76
N PHE A 346 -9.87 21.32 -24.29
CA PHE A 346 -10.24 21.15 -25.71
C PHE A 346 -9.36 21.96 -26.67
N ALA A 347 -8.76 23.06 -26.22
CA ALA A 347 -7.86 23.89 -27.02
C ALA A 347 -6.44 23.31 -27.16
N ALA A 348 -6.05 22.39 -26.27
CA ALA A 348 -4.72 21.79 -26.26
C ALA A 348 -4.46 20.90 -27.49
N LYS A 349 -3.21 20.86 -27.94
CA LYS A 349 -2.78 20.00 -29.06
C LYS A 349 -2.31 18.63 -28.59
N GLU A 350 -1.76 18.58 -27.39
CA GLU A 350 -1.11 17.41 -26.83
C GLU A 350 -1.52 17.24 -25.37
N GLN A 351 -1.36 16.01 -24.87
CA GLN A 351 -1.52 15.63 -23.48
C GLN A 351 -0.21 15.00 -23.01
N LEU A 352 0.14 15.15 -21.74
CA LEU A 352 1.22 14.43 -21.08
C LEU A 352 0.65 13.36 -20.15
N HIS A 353 1.48 12.38 -19.82
CA HIS A 353 1.14 11.41 -18.80
C HIS A 353 1.53 11.92 -17.42
N LEU A 354 0.55 12.30 -16.60
CA LEU A 354 0.77 12.77 -15.22
C LEU A 354 0.96 11.63 -14.21
N GLY A 355 0.93 10.37 -14.66
CA GLY A 355 1.04 9.17 -13.83
C GLY A 355 -0.24 8.77 -13.12
N GLU A 356 -0.44 7.46 -12.87
CA GLU A 356 -1.60 6.93 -12.13
C GLU A 356 -1.38 6.88 -10.59
N LYS A 357 -0.74 7.91 -10.03
CA LYS A 357 -0.37 8.00 -8.61
C LYS A 357 -1.38 8.83 -7.80
N CYS A 358 -1.19 8.85 -6.48
CA CYS A 358 -1.86 9.79 -5.57
C CYS A 358 -1.78 11.24 -6.10
N ALA A 359 -2.82 12.05 -5.86
CA ALA A 359 -2.89 13.46 -6.26
C ALA A 359 -1.64 14.28 -5.91
N SER A 360 -0.95 13.97 -4.79
CA SER A 360 0.31 14.64 -4.43
C SER A 360 1.43 14.42 -5.45
N PHE A 361 1.52 13.24 -6.05
CA PHE A 361 2.51 12.95 -7.11
C PHE A 361 2.11 13.56 -8.45
N MET A 362 0.82 13.58 -8.78
CA MET A 362 0.35 14.30 -9.96
C MET A 362 0.73 15.78 -9.88
N GLY A 363 0.63 16.39 -8.68
CA GLY A 363 1.11 17.74 -8.43
C GLY A 363 2.62 17.92 -8.66
N GLN A 364 3.45 16.94 -8.31
CA GLN A 364 4.89 16.96 -8.62
C GLN A 364 5.13 16.86 -10.13
N ALA A 365 4.47 15.93 -10.82
CA ALA A 365 4.58 15.79 -12.27
C ALA A 365 4.15 17.07 -13.01
N VAL A 366 3.13 17.78 -12.49
CA VAL A 366 2.71 19.09 -13.00
C VAL A 366 3.78 20.16 -12.80
N ILE A 367 4.41 20.21 -11.63
CA ILE A 367 5.51 21.15 -11.34
C ILE A 367 6.71 20.84 -12.25
N GLU A 368 7.07 19.57 -12.43
CA GLU A 368 8.13 19.15 -13.35
C GLU A 368 7.80 19.55 -14.80
N ALA A 369 6.56 19.35 -15.24
CA ALA A 369 6.10 19.76 -16.57
C ALA A 369 6.16 21.28 -16.75
N GLN A 370 5.79 22.03 -15.73
CA GLN A 370 5.90 23.49 -15.74
C GLN A 370 7.37 23.94 -15.80
N GLN A 371 8.26 23.32 -15.03
CA GLN A 371 9.70 23.62 -15.05
C GLN A 371 10.36 23.25 -16.40
N ALA A 372 9.88 22.19 -17.06
CA ALA A 372 10.27 21.81 -18.41
C ALA A 372 9.70 22.73 -19.51
N GLY A 373 8.79 23.65 -19.16
CA GLY A 373 8.19 24.62 -20.07
C GLY A 373 7.05 24.07 -20.94
N VAL A 374 6.35 23.03 -20.47
CA VAL A 374 5.15 22.51 -21.15
C VAL A 374 4.02 23.55 -21.08
N PRO A 375 3.29 23.81 -22.18
CA PRO A 375 2.15 24.75 -22.17
C PRO A 375 1.07 24.34 -21.17
N ILE A 376 0.47 25.33 -20.48
CA ILE A 376 -0.53 25.10 -19.42
C ILE A 376 -1.74 24.34 -19.98
N GLU A 377 -2.19 24.66 -21.20
CA GLU A 377 -3.29 23.97 -21.87
C GLU A 377 -3.03 22.47 -22.03
N ASN A 378 -1.80 22.06 -22.35
CA ASN A 378 -1.44 20.65 -22.47
C ASN A 378 -1.48 19.94 -21.10
N ILE A 379 -1.01 20.62 -20.05
CA ILE A 379 -1.08 20.11 -18.67
C ILE A 379 -2.56 19.95 -18.24
N ILE A 380 -3.39 20.97 -18.47
CA ILE A 380 -4.82 20.96 -18.14
C ILE A 380 -5.57 19.88 -18.92
N ALA A 381 -5.27 19.69 -20.22
CA ALA A 381 -5.88 18.65 -21.05
C ALA A 381 -5.55 17.23 -20.57
N SER A 382 -4.47 17.06 -19.80
CA SER A 382 -4.06 15.77 -19.27
C SER A 382 -4.84 15.37 -18.02
N LEU A 383 -5.35 16.35 -17.25
CA LEU A 383 -6.05 16.09 -15.99
C LEU A 383 -7.32 15.24 -16.16
N PRO A 384 -8.24 15.51 -17.12
CA PRO A 384 -9.44 14.69 -17.31
C PRO A 384 -9.11 13.25 -17.70
N THR A 385 -8.12 13.06 -18.57
CA THR A 385 -7.67 11.73 -19.03
C THR A 385 -7.06 10.93 -17.89
N THR A 386 -6.15 11.55 -17.12
CA THR A 386 -5.54 10.92 -15.95
C THR A 386 -6.58 10.63 -14.86
N LEU A 387 -7.57 11.52 -14.67
CA LEU A 387 -8.67 11.29 -13.72
C LEU A 387 -9.49 10.04 -14.11
N ALA A 388 -9.89 9.91 -15.37
CA ALA A 388 -10.65 8.76 -15.86
C ALA A 388 -9.84 7.46 -15.73
N GLN A 389 -8.56 7.48 -16.12
CA GLN A 389 -7.65 6.34 -15.95
C GLN A 389 -7.51 5.94 -14.48
N ASN A 390 -7.28 6.90 -13.58
CA ASN A 390 -7.20 6.66 -12.14
C ASN A 390 -8.49 6.08 -11.57
N TYR A 391 -9.64 6.60 -12.00
CA TYR A 391 -10.93 6.07 -11.56
C TYR A 391 -11.12 4.61 -11.99
N LEU A 392 -10.87 4.30 -13.26
CA LEU A 392 -10.98 2.94 -13.79
C LEU A 392 -9.99 1.98 -13.12
N ALA A 393 -8.73 2.40 -12.94
CA ALA A 393 -7.71 1.54 -12.34
C ALA A 393 -7.88 1.33 -10.83
N LYS A 394 -8.27 2.37 -10.08
CA LYS A 394 -8.25 2.36 -8.60
C LYS A 394 -9.62 2.16 -7.95
N VAL A 395 -10.69 2.60 -8.60
CA VAL A 395 -12.07 2.47 -8.08
C VAL A 395 -12.74 1.27 -8.71
N VAL A 396 -12.77 1.18 -10.03
CA VAL A 396 -13.38 0.02 -10.72
C VAL A 396 -12.48 -1.22 -10.57
N GLY A 397 -11.19 -1.07 -10.86
CA GLY A 397 -10.20 -2.15 -10.79
C GLY A 397 -10.48 -3.24 -11.82
N LEU A 398 -10.61 -4.49 -11.36
CA LEU A 398 -10.85 -5.66 -12.23
C LEU A 398 -12.34 -6.00 -12.38
N ARG A 399 -13.23 -5.14 -11.89
CA ARG A 399 -14.68 -5.40 -11.90
C ARG A 399 -15.25 -5.29 -13.31
N PRO A 400 -16.25 -6.11 -13.65
CA PRO A 400 -16.95 -5.96 -14.93
C PRO A 400 -17.66 -4.61 -14.97
N ILE A 401 -17.61 -3.96 -16.13
CA ILE A 401 -18.34 -2.72 -16.41
C ILE A 401 -19.51 -3.10 -17.32
N GLY A 402 -20.73 -2.76 -16.90
CA GLY A 402 -21.95 -3.02 -17.65
C GLY A 402 -22.03 -2.20 -18.95
N GLU A 403 -22.96 -2.56 -19.83
CA GLU A 403 -23.13 -1.90 -21.12
C GLU A 403 -23.64 -0.47 -21.01
N ARG A 404 -24.43 -0.18 -19.97
CA ARG A 404 -25.17 1.07 -19.80
C ARG A 404 -24.81 1.75 -18.49
N ILE A 405 -24.03 2.82 -18.59
CA ILE A 405 -23.36 3.51 -17.49
C ILE A 405 -24.02 4.87 -17.24
N ILE A 406 -24.47 5.12 -16.01
CA ILE A 406 -24.90 6.46 -15.57
C ILE A 406 -23.72 7.20 -14.96
N LEU A 407 -23.47 8.44 -15.40
CA LEU A 407 -22.45 9.33 -14.84
C LEU A 407 -23.08 10.32 -13.84
N THR A 408 -22.80 10.19 -12.55
CA THR A 408 -23.33 11.05 -11.48
C THR A 408 -22.23 11.77 -10.69
N GLY A 409 -22.57 12.88 -10.02
CA GLY A 409 -21.63 13.72 -9.30
C GLY A 409 -21.21 14.98 -10.05
N ALA A 410 -20.81 16.01 -9.30
CA ALA A 410 -20.55 17.36 -9.81
C ALA A 410 -19.34 17.44 -10.76
N VAL A 411 -18.43 16.47 -10.71
CA VAL A 411 -17.24 16.46 -11.57
C VAL A 411 -17.62 16.24 -13.04
N PHE A 412 -18.70 15.50 -13.32
CA PHE A 412 -19.23 15.32 -14.68
C PHE A 412 -19.95 16.55 -15.24
N CYS A 413 -20.03 17.67 -14.49
CA CYS A 413 -20.35 18.97 -15.08
C CYS A 413 -19.22 19.49 -15.98
N ASN A 414 -17.98 19.00 -15.81
CA ASN A 414 -16.87 19.29 -16.71
C ASN A 414 -16.94 18.38 -17.96
N ALA A 415 -17.26 18.97 -19.10
CA ALA A 415 -17.38 18.25 -20.38
C ALA A 415 -16.11 17.51 -20.81
N ALA A 416 -14.92 18.00 -20.44
CA ALA A 416 -13.66 17.32 -20.76
C ALA A 416 -13.51 16.00 -19.98
N VAL A 417 -14.05 15.92 -18.75
CA VAL A 417 -14.09 14.68 -17.97
C VAL A 417 -15.03 13.66 -18.61
N VAL A 418 -16.22 14.09 -19.04
CA VAL A 418 -17.16 13.22 -19.78
C VAL A 418 -16.50 12.67 -21.05
N SER A 419 -15.83 13.55 -21.82
CA SER A 419 -15.10 13.17 -23.03
C SER A 419 -14.02 12.12 -22.74
N ALA A 420 -13.25 12.28 -21.66
CA ALA A 420 -12.24 11.32 -21.24
C ALA A 420 -12.82 9.93 -20.92
N PHE A 421 -13.96 9.84 -20.24
CA PHE A 421 -14.62 8.55 -19.96
C PHE A 421 -15.15 7.87 -21.22
N ARG A 422 -15.69 8.63 -22.18
CA ARG A 422 -16.12 8.09 -23.48
C ARG A 422 -14.95 7.53 -24.29
N ILE A 423 -13.79 8.22 -24.26
CA ILE A 423 -12.56 7.74 -24.92
C ILE A 423 -12.03 6.49 -24.25
N ALA A 424 -12.06 6.43 -22.91
CA ALA A 424 -11.59 5.28 -22.15
C ALA A 424 -12.46 4.02 -22.33
N LEU A 425 -13.75 4.19 -22.64
CA LEU A 425 -14.72 3.10 -22.82
C LEU A 425 -15.59 3.32 -24.07
N PRO A 426 -15.01 3.19 -25.28
CA PRO A 426 -15.69 3.53 -26.53
C PRO A 426 -16.90 2.64 -26.84
N ASP A 427 -16.92 1.40 -26.34
CA ASP A 427 -17.97 0.41 -26.61
C ASP A 427 -19.13 0.44 -25.60
N ARG A 428 -19.21 1.48 -24.75
CA ARG A 428 -20.21 1.60 -23.68
C ARG A 428 -21.19 2.74 -23.92
N GLN A 429 -22.43 2.56 -23.47
CA GLN A 429 -23.47 3.58 -23.52
C GLN A 429 -23.42 4.43 -22.25
N PHE A 430 -23.36 5.76 -22.42
CA PHE A 430 -23.31 6.70 -21.31
C PHE A 430 -24.61 7.50 -21.20
N VAL A 431 -25.21 7.48 -20.02
CA VAL A 431 -26.35 8.30 -19.61
C VAL A 431 -25.83 9.41 -18.71
N ILE A 432 -26.06 10.65 -19.10
CA ILE A 432 -25.67 11.84 -18.33
C ILE A 432 -26.96 12.47 -17.80
N PRO A 433 -27.30 12.29 -16.51
CA PRO A 433 -28.52 12.84 -15.96
C PRO A 433 -28.52 14.37 -15.99
N GLU A 434 -29.69 14.96 -16.19
CA GLU A 434 -29.91 16.40 -16.13
C GLU A 434 -29.45 17.00 -14.79
N HIS A 435 -29.72 16.28 -13.69
CA HIS A 435 -29.43 16.67 -12.30
C HIS A 435 -28.26 15.90 -11.67
N LYS A 436 -27.25 15.55 -12.48
CA LYS A 436 -26.08 14.73 -12.07
C LYS A 436 -25.40 15.17 -10.77
N GLU A 437 -25.37 16.47 -10.46
CA GLU A 437 -24.70 17.04 -9.28
C GLU A 437 -25.48 16.92 -7.96
N VAL A 438 -26.75 16.49 -8.01
CA VAL A 438 -27.63 16.36 -6.84
C VAL A 438 -28.33 15.00 -6.74
N THR A 439 -27.87 13.98 -7.47
CA THR A 439 -28.53 12.66 -7.54
C THR A 439 -28.64 11.95 -6.18
N GLY A 440 -27.66 12.10 -5.29
CA GLY A 440 -27.75 11.56 -3.93
C GLY A 440 -28.94 12.13 -3.15
N ALA A 441 -29.19 13.43 -3.27
CA ALA A 441 -30.34 14.08 -2.65
C ALA A 441 -31.67 13.61 -3.29
N ILE A 442 -31.70 13.40 -4.61
CA ILE A 442 -32.87 12.82 -5.30
C ILE A 442 -33.16 11.43 -4.77
N GLY A 443 -32.14 10.58 -4.69
CA GLY A 443 -32.24 9.22 -4.21
C GLY A 443 -32.79 9.12 -2.80
N VAL A 444 -32.29 9.93 -1.87
CA VAL A 444 -32.79 9.89 -0.48
C VAL A 444 -34.21 10.43 -0.35
N ALA A 445 -34.61 11.41 -1.17
CA ALA A 445 -36.00 11.89 -1.22
C ALA A 445 -36.95 10.79 -1.72
N LEU A 446 -36.55 10.04 -2.76
CA LEU A 446 -37.31 8.89 -3.28
C LEU A 446 -37.42 7.77 -2.24
N LEU A 447 -36.33 7.47 -1.52
CA LEU A 447 -36.34 6.48 -0.45
C LEU A 447 -37.22 6.92 0.73
N ALA A 448 -37.16 8.19 1.12
CA ALA A 448 -38.01 8.75 2.17
C ALA A 448 -39.48 8.62 1.77
N LYS A 449 -39.84 9.01 0.54
CA LYS A 449 -41.17 8.81 -0.03
C LYS A 449 -41.63 7.34 0.02
N LYS A 450 -40.76 6.39 -0.34
CA LYS A 450 -41.08 4.95 -0.40
C LYS A 450 -41.28 4.32 0.98
N ARG A 451 -40.53 4.78 1.99
CA ARG A 451 -40.54 4.21 3.35
C ARG A 451 -41.47 4.93 4.31
N HIS A 452 -41.87 6.16 3.99
CA HIS A 452 -42.77 6.93 4.84
C HIS A 452 -44.17 6.30 4.88
N PRO A 453 -44.73 5.98 6.05
CA PRO A 453 -46.06 5.40 6.15
C PRO A 453 -47.13 6.32 5.54
N GLU A 454 -48.06 5.72 4.79
CA GLU A 454 -49.14 6.48 4.16
C GLU A 454 -50.02 7.14 5.24
N GLY A 455 -50.18 8.46 5.17
CA GLY A 455 -50.95 9.25 6.13
C GLY A 455 -50.19 9.75 7.37
N ALA A 456 -48.94 9.36 7.58
CA ALA A 456 -48.11 9.93 8.66
C ALA A 456 -47.65 11.37 8.33
N GLU A 457 -47.60 12.25 9.34
CA GLU A 457 -46.95 13.56 9.20
C GLU A 457 -45.42 13.40 9.25
N SER A 458 -44.71 14.29 8.57
CA SER A 458 -43.24 14.27 8.53
C SER A 458 -42.68 14.74 9.87
N SER A 459 -41.52 14.19 10.24
CA SER A 459 -40.73 14.63 11.39
C SER A 459 -39.95 15.93 11.12
N PHE A 460 -39.99 16.43 9.88
CA PHE A 460 -39.29 17.63 9.43
C PHE A 460 -39.73 18.88 10.18
N LEU A 461 -38.76 19.57 10.79
CA LEU A 461 -39.02 20.75 11.62
C LEU A 461 -39.52 21.97 10.84
N GLY A 462 -39.27 22.03 9.53
CA GLY A 462 -39.55 23.20 8.69
C GLY A 462 -38.28 23.92 8.23
N PHE A 463 -38.36 24.64 7.11
CA PHE A 463 -37.17 25.27 6.50
C PHE A 463 -36.62 26.42 7.38
N SER A 464 -37.50 27.31 7.84
CA SER A 464 -37.13 28.49 8.64
C SER A 464 -36.62 28.09 10.02
N GLU A 465 -37.28 27.13 10.66
CA GLU A 465 -36.93 26.59 11.97
C GLU A 465 -35.51 26.00 11.96
N VAL A 466 -35.16 25.27 10.90
CA VAL A 466 -33.83 24.68 10.74
C VAL A 466 -32.78 25.74 10.39
N ALA A 467 -33.13 26.75 9.58
CA ALA A 467 -32.23 27.84 9.21
C ALA A 467 -31.78 28.66 10.43
N GLU A 468 -32.68 28.89 11.40
CA GLU A 468 -32.42 29.66 12.63
C GLU A 468 -31.88 28.80 13.79
N LEU A 469 -31.78 27.48 13.60
CA LEU A 469 -31.45 26.55 14.66
C LEU A 469 -30.05 26.78 15.23
N LYS A 470 -29.94 26.93 16.55
CA LYS A 470 -28.66 26.98 17.27
C LYS A 470 -28.29 25.58 17.78
N PRO A 471 -27.37 24.86 17.10
CA PRO A 471 -27.04 23.50 17.48
C PRO A 471 -26.41 23.48 18.89
N ASN A 472 -26.96 22.65 19.77
CA ASN A 472 -26.38 22.41 21.10
C ASN A 472 -25.34 21.28 21.00
N LEU A 473 -24.13 21.66 20.62
CA LEU A 473 -22.98 20.77 20.51
C LEU A 473 -22.04 20.95 21.69
N ARG A 474 -21.58 19.83 22.25
CA ARG A 474 -20.49 19.81 23.23
C ARG A 474 -19.41 18.85 22.78
N HIS A 475 -18.17 19.32 22.81
CA HIS A 475 -16.99 18.50 22.52
C HIS A 475 -16.24 18.22 23.82
N PHE A 476 -15.86 16.97 24.05
CA PHE A 476 -15.06 16.58 25.21
C PHE A 476 -14.22 15.33 24.92
N ASN A 477 -13.15 15.14 25.69
CA ASN A 477 -12.36 13.92 25.62
C ASN A 477 -12.84 12.91 26.68
N CYS A 478 -13.03 11.65 26.28
CA CYS A 478 -13.44 10.57 27.18
C CYS A 478 -12.23 10.00 27.94
N HIS A 479 -12.06 10.33 29.23
CA HIS A 479 -10.93 9.85 30.05
C HIS A 479 -11.17 8.52 30.76
N ARG A 480 -12.11 7.69 30.28
CA ARG A 480 -12.53 6.47 30.96
C ARG A 480 -11.66 5.24 30.66
N CYS A 481 -10.88 5.30 29.59
CA CYS A 481 -9.86 4.33 29.25
C CYS A 481 -8.71 5.02 28.50
N GLU A 482 -7.67 4.27 28.17
CA GLU A 482 -6.47 4.76 27.50
C GLU A 482 -6.69 5.25 26.05
N ASN A 483 -7.90 5.09 25.49
CA ASN A 483 -8.21 5.59 24.16
C ASN A 483 -8.44 7.11 24.13
N THR A 484 -8.82 7.75 25.24
CA THR A 484 -9.03 9.21 25.30
C THR A 484 -9.81 9.78 24.10
N CYS A 485 -10.91 9.14 23.69
CA CYS A 485 -11.63 9.46 22.46
C CYS A 485 -12.18 10.89 22.47
N ALA A 486 -12.08 11.60 21.35
CA ALA A 486 -12.73 12.90 21.17
C ALA A 486 -14.20 12.68 20.81
N ILE A 487 -15.10 13.03 21.73
CA ILE A 487 -16.54 12.83 21.61
C ILE A 487 -17.21 14.16 21.28
N THR A 488 -18.07 14.15 20.26
CA THR A 488 -19.08 15.19 20.04
C THR A 488 -20.43 14.69 20.54
N MET A 489 -21.06 15.46 21.41
CA MET A 489 -22.44 15.26 21.84
C MET A 489 -23.33 16.31 21.17
N LEU A 490 -24.38 15.85 20.50
CA LEU A 490 -25.46 16.65 19.93
C LEU A 490 -26.74 16.43 20.72
N VAL A 491 -27.49 17.50 20.99
CA VAL A 491 -28.91 17.37 21.36
C VAL A 491 -29.74 17.52 20.09
N GLY A 492 -30.46 16.46 19.70
CA GLY A 492 -31.28 16.44 18.50
C GLY A 492 -32.60 17.21 18.67
N ALA A 493 -33.33 17.32 17.55
CA ALA A 493 -34.65 17.94 17.48
C ALA A 493 -35.68 17.30 18.43
N ASP A 494 -35.54 16.00 18.67
CA ASP A 494 -36.38 15.20 19.56
C ASP A 494 -35.99 15.32 21.05
N GLY A 495 -35.00 16.14 21.39
CA GLY A 495 -34.48 16.31 22.74
C GLY A 495 -33.45 15.25 23.16
N ASN A 496 -33.28 14.19 22.37
CA ASN A 496 -32.34 13.12 22.69
C ASN A 496 -30.88 13.56 22.54
N ARG A 497 -30.00 12.92 23.31
CA ARG A 497 -28.55 13.09 23.19
C ARG A 497 -27.98 12.03 22.26
N TYR A 498 -27.30 12.50 21.23
CA TYR A 498 -26.56 11.69 20.26
C TYR A 498 -25.07 11.95 20.44
N PHE A 499 -24.27 10.90 20.36
CA PHE A 499 -22.83 11.01 20.51
C PHE A 499 -22.13 10.46 19.26
N GLN A 500 -20.97 11.02 18.94
CA GLN A 500 -20.11 10.60 17.85
C GLN A 500 -18.64 10.66 18.28
N GLY A 501 -17.82 9.77 17.71
CA GLY A 501 -16.37 9.70 17.97
C GLY A 501 -15.96 8.69 19.05
N SER A 502 -16.90 7.89 19.55
CA SER A 502 -16.64 6.78 20.47
C SER A 502 -16.11 5.55 19.76
N ARG A 503 -15.05 4.96 20.31
CA ARG A 503 -14.51 3.65 19.87
C ARG A 503 -15.15 2.44 20.54
N CYS A 504 -16.01 2.69 21.51
CA CYS A 504 -16.67 1.65 22.27
C CYS A 504 -18.14 1.98 22.41
N ASP A 505 -18.93 0.94 22.61
CA ASP A 505 -20.40 0.94 22.65
C ASP A 505 -21.02 1.87 23.73
N ARG A 506 -20.19 2.53 24.55
CA ARG A 506 -20.61 3.34 25.69
C ARG A 506 -21.46 4.54 25.31
N TYR A 507 -21.17 5.17 24.17
CA TYR A 507 -21.85 6.39 23.74
C TYR A 507 -22.82 6.13 22.58
N ASP A 508 -22.98 4.87 22.18
CA ASP A 508 -23.66 4.49 20.94
C ASP A 508 -25.17 4.19 21.14
N VAL A 509 -25.74 4.50 22.32
CA VAL A 509 -27.16 4.24 22.65
C VAL A 509 -27.85 5.51 23.18
N LYS A 510 -29.13 5.69 22.80
CA LYS A 510 -30.06 6.67 23.39
C LYS A 510 -30.05 6.53 24.92
N VAL A 511 -29.55 7.55 25.61
CA VAL A 511 -29.31 7.51 27.07
C VAL A 511 -30.62 7.62 27.89
N GLU A 512 -31.79 7.70 27.26
CA GLU A 512 -33.05 7.98 27.97
C GLU A 512 -33.77 6.74 28.56
N SER A 513 -33.45 5.50 28.18
CA SER A 513 -34.16 4.30 28.70
C SER A 513 -33.59 3.69 29.97
N GLY A 514 -32.46 4.19 30.50
CA GLY A 514 -31.81 3.58 31.68
C GLY A 514 -31.25 2.15 31.45
N GLU A 515 -31.34 1.63 30.22
CA GLU A 515 -30.68 0.39 29.82
C GLU A 515 -29.17 0.66 29.70
N LYS A 516 -28.38 0.02 30.55
CA LYS A 516 -26.92 0.01 30.39
C LYS A 516 -26.61 -0.64 29.04
N SER A 517 -25.71 -0.05 28.26
CA SER A 517 -25.14 -0.71 27.07
C SER A 517 -24.47 -2.02 27.52
N GLU A 518 -25.16 -3.16 27.39
CA GLU A 518 -24.49 -4.45 27.47
C GLU A 518 -23.61 -4.56 26.22
N LYS A 519 -22.31 -4.76 26.46
CA LYS A 519 -21.31 -4.97 25.41
C LYS A 519 -21.81 -6.16 24.56
N ARG A 520 -22.17 -5.93 23.29
CA ARG A 520 -22.70 -7.02 22.44
C ARG A 520 -21.61 -8.08 22.30
N GLU A 521 -21.89 -9.29 22.79
CA GLU A 521 -21.00 -10.41 22.55
C GLU A 521 -21.05 -10.78 21.07
N THR A 522 -19.87 -10.98 20.48
CA THR A 522 -19.71 -11.41 19.09
C THR A 522 -18.88 -12.70 19.06
N PRO A 523 -18.90 -13.46 17.97
CA PRO A 523 -17.99 -14.60 17.82
C PRO A 523 -16.50 -14.25 18.01
N PHE A 524 -16.10 -12.99 17.77
CA PHE A 524 -14.76 -12.51 18.08
C PHE A 524 -14.50 -12.32 19.58
N THR A 525 -15.53 -11.97 20.36
CA THR A 525 -15.45 -11.93 21.82
C THR A 525 -15.27 -13.35 22.37
N GLU A 526 -16.01 -14.33 21.85
CA GLU A 526 -15.84 -15.74 22.23
C GLU A 526 -14.47 -16.28 21.84
N ARG A 527 -14.01 -15.98 20.62
CA ARG A 527 -12.64 -16.32 20.20
C ARG A 527 -11.59 -15.73 21.14
N GLU A 528 -11.76 -14.49 21.61
CA GLU A 528 -10.84 -13.86 22.56
C GLU A 528 -10.83 -14.59 23.92
N LYS A 529 -12.01 -14.98 24.44
CA LYS A 529 -12.12 -15.78 25.66
C LYS A 529 -11.39 -17.11 25.52
N LEU A 530 -11.60 -17.84 24.41
CA LEU A 530 -10.92 -19.10 24.12
C LEU A 530 -9.40 -18.92 23.99
N LEU A 531 -8.96 -17.87 23.29
CA LEU A 531 -7.54 -17.61 23.02
C LEU A 531 -6.73 -17.35 24.31
N PHE A 532 -7.36 -16.74 25.31
CA PHE A 532 -6.75 -16.39 26.60
C PHE A 532 -7.31 -17.19 27.79
N GLU A 533 -8.04 -18.29 27.54
CA GLU A 533 -8.69 -19.10 28.60
C GLU A 533 -7.70 -19.54 29.69
N ASN A 534 -6.49 -19.91 29.28
CA ASN A 534 -5.42 -20.39 30.17
C ASN A 534 -4.49 -19.28 30.69
N TYR A 535 -4.80 -18.01 30.42
CA TYR A 535 -3.99 -16.86 30.85
C TYR A 535 -4.47 -16.32 32.20
N ASP A 536 -3.54 -16.28 33.15
CA ASP A 536 -3.73 -15.66 34.45
C ASP A 536 -2.47 -14.83 34.76
N PRO A 537 -2.56 -13.48 34.84
CA PRO A 537 -1.40 -12.62 35.06
C PRO A 537 -0.74 -12.81 36.44
N GLU A 538 -1.46 -13.34 37.42
CA GLU A 538 -0.95 -13.56 38.78
C GLU A 538 -0.32 -14.96 38.95
N LYS A 539 -0.44 -15.83 37.94
CA LYS A 539 0.04 -17.21 37.99
C LYS A 539 1.53 -17.29 37.72
N GLY A 540 2.22 -18.02 38.61
CA GLY A 540 3.67 -18.29 38.52
C GLY A 540 4.49 -17.46 39.52
N THR A 541 5.70 -17.93 39.82
CA THR A 541 6.63 -17.26 40.76
C THR A 541 7.99 -16.96 40.14
N GLY A 542 8.18 -17.34 38.86
CA GLY A 542 9.40 -17.09 38.10
C GLY A 542 9.49 -15.67 37.51
N PRO A 543 10.41 -15.46 36.55
CA PRO A 543 10.56 -14.17 35.88
C PRO A 543 9.29 -13.77 35.14
N VAL A 544 9.14 -12.48 34.87
CA VAL A 544 8.04 -11.92 34.08
C VAL A 544 8.43 -11.91 32.61
N VAL A 545 7.71 -12.69 31.81
CA VAL A 545 7.85 -12.71 30.35
C VAL A 545 6.69 -11.94 29.72
N GLY A 546 7.01 -10.80 29.13
CA GLY A 546 6.10 -9.99 28.34
C GLY A 546 5.87 -10.58 26.95
N ILE A 547 4.62 -10.64 26.50
CA ILE A 547 4.25 -11.03 25.13
C ILE A 547 3.42 -9.90 24.51
N PRO A 548 3.90 -9.24 23.44
CA PRO A 548 3.11 -8.21 22.80
C PRO A 548 1.91 -8.85 22.08
N ARG A 549 0.71 -8.31 22.29
CA ARG A 549 -0.49 -8.69 21.52
C ARG A 549 -0.42 -8.14 20.10
N ALA A 550 0.51 -8.67 19.32
CA ALA A 550 0.76 -8.31 17.94
C ALA A 550 1.20 -9.54 17.14
N LEU A 551 0.94 -9.52 15.83
CA LEU A 551 1.33 -10.57 14.89
C LEU A 551 0.92 -11.98 15.40
N MET A 552 1.87 -12.90 15.58
CA MET A 552 1.60 -14.31 15.89
C MET A 552 1.05 -14.57 17.29
N ALA A 553 0.99 -13.56 18.18
CA ALA A 553 0.32 -13.72 19.47
C ALA A 553 -1.16 -14.09 19.30
N TYR A 554 -1.83 -13.56 18.27
CA TYR A 554 -3.24 -13.86 18.00
C TYR A 554 -3.50 -15.24 17.37
N ASP A 555 -2.43 -15.94 16.97
CA ASP A 555 -2.47 -17.30 16.44
C ASP A 555 -1.99 -18.33 17.49
N LEU A 556 -1.09 -17.93 18.40
CA LEU A 556 -0.29 -18.84 19.22
C LEU A 556 -0.35 -18.59 20.74
N ALA A 557 -1.16 -17.65 21.22
CA ALA A 557 -1.26 -17.36 22.66
C ALA A 557 -1.51 -18.61 23.53
N PRO A 558 -2.37 -19.59 23.15
CA PRO A 558 -2.56 -20.81 23.94
C PRO A 558 -1.25 -21.62 24.07
N MET A 559 -0.51 -21.79 22.97
CA MET A 559 0.78 -22.48 22.97
C MET A 559 1.82 -21.78 23.85
N LEU A 560 1.95 -20.46 23.70
CA LEU A 560 2.93 -19.67 24.44
C LEU A 560 2.62 -19.64 25.93
N THR A 561 1.35 -19.40 26.28
CA THR A 561 0.87 -19.39 27.66
C THR A 561 1.01 -20.77 28.31
N GLY A 562 0.61 -21.84 27.62
CA GLY A 562 0.77 -23.21 28.12
C GLY A 562 2.24 -23.58 28.39
N PHE A 563 3.15 -23.19 27.50
CA PHE A 563 4.58 -23.37 27.69
C PHE A 563 5.13 -22.62 28.91
N LEU A 564 4.85 -21.31 29.02
CA LEU A 564 5.39 -20.48 30.11
C LEU A 564 4.78 -20.85 31.47
N ASN A 565 3.46 -21.10 31.52
CA ASN A 565 2.79 -21.54 32.74
C ASN A 565 3.36 -22.86 33.27
N SER A 566 3.64 -23.83 32.37
CA SER A 566 4.25 -25.11 32.75
C SER A 566 5.68 -24.95 33.30
N LEU A 567 6.39 -23.88 32.90
CA LEU A 567 7.68 -23.53 33.49
C LEU A 567 7.55 -22.87 34.87
N GLY A 568 6.40 -22.31 35.22
CA GLY A 568 6.17 -21.50 36.42
C GLY A 568 6.57 -20.03 36.24
N VAL A 569 6.65 -19.58 35.00
CA VAL A 569 6.96 -18.19 34.60
C VAL A 569 5.70 -17.33 34.69
N ARG A 570 5.84 -16.06 35.09
CA ARG A 570 4.71 -15.10 35.07
C ARG A 570 4.56 -14.52 33.68
N VAL A 571 3.40 -14.71 33.06
CA VAL A 571 3.11 -14.23 31.71
C VAL A 571 2.45 -12.86 31.79
N ARG A 572 2.86 -11.93 30.93
CA ARG A 572 2.23 -10.61 30.81
C ARG A 572 1.94 -10.29 29.35
N TYR A 573 0.67 -10.29 28.97
CA TYR A 573 0.27 -9.73 27.67
C TYR A 573 0.06 -8.22 27.77
N THR A 574 0.34 -7.49 26.68
CA THR A 574 -0.21 -6.13 26.52
C THR A 574 -1.74 -6.17 26.43
N THR A 575 -2.40 -5.02 26.45
CA THR A 575 -3.83 -4.90 26.14
C THR A 575 -4.06 -5.00 24.62
N GLN A 576 -5.32 -5.00 24.18
CA GLN A 576 -5.61 -4.69 22.77
C GLN A 576 -5.07 -3.31 22.40
N THR A 577 -4.84 -3.03 21.12
CA THR A 577 -4.23 -1.78 20.69
C THR A 577 -5.04 -0.56 21.18
N THR A 578 -4.39 0.34 21.92
CA THR A 578 -4.97 1.61 22.38
C THR A 578 -4.38 2.78 21.58
N ASN A 579 -4.94 3.99 21.74
CA ASN A 579 -4.34 5.19 21.13
C ASN A 579 -2.91 5.43 21.61
N LYS A 580 -2.64 5.20 22.90
CA LYS A 580 -1.28 5.27 23.45
C LYS A 580 -0.32 4.31 22.75
N ILE A 581 -0.74 3.06 22.50
CA ILE A 581 0.06 2.08 21.74
C ILE A 581 0.27 2.54 20.29
N LYS A 582 -0.75 3.11 19.62
CA LYS A 582 -0.61 3.67 18.26
C LYS A 582 0.37 4.85 18.21
N GLU A 583 0.37 5.70 19.24
CA GLU A 583 1.32 6.81 19.36
C GLU A 583 2.76 6.30 19.53
N GLU A 584 2.99 5.33 20.41
CA GLU A 584 4.32 4.72 20.57
C GLU A 584 4.75 3.95 19.32
N ALA A 585 3.82 3.28 18.65
CA ALA A 585 4.07 2.66 17.34
C ALA A 585 4.53 3.70 16.32
N SER A 586 3.86 4.84 16.23
CA SER A 586 4.22 5.93 15.30
C SER A 586 5.59 6.53 15.62
N ARG A 587 5.96 6.62 16.91
CA ARG A 587 7.26 7.12 17.39
C ARG A 587 8.40 6.15 17.08
N HIS A 588 8.19 4.85 17.28
CA HIS A 588 9.28 3.87 17.27
C HIS A 588 9.39 3.08 15.97
N ALA A 589 8.31 2.94 15.19
CA ALA A 589 8.28 2.03 14.06
C ALA A 589 8.99 2.56 12.81
N TYR A 590 9.65 1.63 12.13
CA TYR A 590 10.22 1.81 10.80
C TYR A 590 9.19 2.34 9.78
N THR A 591 9.63 3.30 8.95
CA THR A 591 8.75 4.13 8.12
C THR A 591 7.94 3.35 7.09
N SER A 592 8.55 2.38 6.42
CA SER A 592 7.96 1.66 5.27
C SER A 592 7.35 0.29 5.60
N SER A 593 7.11 -0.03 6.88
CA SER A 593 6.47 -1.28 7.29
C SER A 593 4.93 -1.21 7.25
N CYS A 594 4.23 -2.35 7.23
CA CYS A 594 2.76 -2.38 7.32
C CYS A 594 2.28 -2.14 8.77
N LEU A 595 1.04 -1.67 8.94
CA LEU A 595 0.47 -1.31 10.25
C LEU A 595 0.73 -2.34 11.38
N PRO A 596 0.52 -3.66 11.20
CA PRO A 596 0.76 -4.63 12.27
C PRO A 596 2.21 -4.71 12.77
N VAL A 597 3.18 -4.47 11.87
CA VAL A 597 4.60 -4.42 12.23
C VAL A 597 4.90 -3.13 13.01
N LYS A 598 4.21 -2.03 12.69
CA LYS A 598 4.30 -0.79 13.47
C LYS A 598 3.72 -0.98 14.87
N LEU A 599 2.52 -1.56 14.97
CA LEU A 599 1.85 -1.82 16.24
C LEU A 599 2.71 -2.70 17.16
N LEU A 600 3.46 -3.66 16.61
CA LEU A 600 4.43 -4.44 17.39
C LEU A 600 5.43 -3.55 18.14
N HIS A 601 5.93 -2.47 17.55
CA HIS A 601 6.85 -1.54 18.24
C HIS A 601 6.16 -0.82 19.39
N GLY A 602 4.91 -0.38 19.19
CA GLY A 602 4.12 0.25 20.24
C GLY A 602 3.82 -0.69 21.42
N HIS A 603 3.45 -1.94 21.12
CA HIS A 603 3.23 -2.98 22.14
C HIS A 603 4.51 -3.29 22.92
N VAL A 604 5.66 -3.37 22.24
CA VAL A 604 6.95 -3.62 22.92
C VAL A 604 7.36 -2.42 23.78
N ALA A 605 7.18 -1.19 23.30
CA ALA A 605 7.42 0.01 24.09
C ALA A 605 6.59 0.03 25.38
N GLU A 606 5.34 -0.43 25.32
CA GLU A 606 4.47 -0.54 26.50
C GLU A 606 4.97 -1.61 27.49
N LEU A 607 5.38 -2.80 27.02
CA LEU A 607 5.96 -3.84 27.89
C LEU A 607 7.23 -3.38 28.60
N LEU A 608 8.06 -2.58 27.94
CA LEU A 608 9.29 -2.04 28.54
C LEU A 608 9.00 -1.05 29.67
N LYS A 609 7.89 -0.29 29.58
CA LYS A 609 7.42 0.58 30.68
C LYS A 609 6.95 -0.24 31.88
N ASP A 610 6.31 -1.38 31.63
CA ASP A 610 5.88 -2.36 32.64
C ASP A 610 7.05 -3.12 33.30
N LYS A 611 8.31 -2.85 32.90
CA LYS A 611 9.54 -3.43 33.46
C LYS A 611 9.57 -4.97 33.45
N VAL A 612 9.11 -5.59 32.36
CA VAL A 612 9.22 -7.06 32.19
C VAL A 612 10.69 -7.51 32.13
N ASP A 613 10.97 -8.73 32.61
CA ASP A 613 12.33 -9.29 32.61
C ASP A 613 12.77 -9.70 31.20
N TYR A 614 11.84 -10.30 30.45
CA TYR A 614 12.04 -10.75 29.08
C TYR A 614 10.85 -10.37 28.20
N VAL A 615 11.09 -10.24 26.89
CA VAL A 615 10.06 -10.03 25.87
C VAL A 615 10.09 -11.21 24.91
N LEU A 616 8.99 -11.94 24.77
CA LEU A 616 8.90 -13.09 23.87
C LEU A 616 8.17 -12.73 22.57
N ILE A 617 8.89 -12.79 21.45
CA ILE A 617 8.36 -12.56 20.09
C ILE A 617 8.78 -13.74 19.21
N PRO A 618 7.84 -14.61 18.77
CA PRO A 618 8.22 -15.78 17.98
C PRO A 618 8.82 -15.43 16.62
N ASN A 619 9.89 -16.12 16.23
CA ASN A 619 10.39 -16.12 14.84
C ASN A 619 9.59 -17.17 14.05
N ALA A 620 8.43 -16.77 13.52
CA ALA A 620 7.55 -17.67 12.79
C ALA A 620 7.92 -17.77 11.32
N ILE A 621 8.43 -18.93 10.89
CA ILE A 621 8.86 -19.20 9.52
C ILE A 621 7.78 -19.94 8.75
N ARG A 622 7.36 -21.13 9.22
CA ARG A 622 6.33 -21.96 8.57
C ARG A 622 5.31 -22.44 9.60
N LEU A 623 4.04 -22.27 9.27
CA LEU A 623 2.92 -22.39 10.20
C LEU A 623 2.14 -23.71 10.06
N GLY A 624 2.60 -24.64 9.25
CA GLY A 624 2.02 -25.97 9.13
C GLY A 624 2.96 -26.97 8.46
N GLU A 625 2.53 -28.22 8.37
CA GLU A 625 3.30 -29.27 7.70
C GLU A 625 3.39 -29.05 6.19
N LYS A 626 4.56 -29.33 5.63
CA LYS A 626 4.81 -29.25 4.20
C LYS A 626 4.21 -30.47 3.52
N THR A 627 3.23 -30.27 2.64
CA THR A 627 2.57 -31.37 1.90
C THR A 627 3.22 -31.63 0.53
N SER A 628 3.88 -30.62 -0.05
CA SER A 628 4.62 -30.71 -1.31
C SER A 628 5.72 -29.65 -1.38
N GLU A 629 6.57 -29.65 -2.41
CA GLU A 629 7.54 -28.56 -2.63
C GLU A 629 6.88 -27.20 -2.84
N ALA A 630 5.64 -27.18 -3.31
CA ALA A 630 4.90 -25.94 -3.58
C ALA A 630 4.02 -25.46 -2.40
N ASP A 631 3.58 -26.36 -1.51
CA ASP A 631 2.83 -26.04 -0.28
C ASP A 631 3.76 -25.92 0.93
N GLN A 632 4.42 -24.76 1.05
CA GLN A 632 5.43 -24.49 2.09
C GLN A 632 4.87 -23.86 3.37
N ARG A 633 3.68 -23.26 3.32
CA ARG A 633 2.99 -22.62 4.46
C ARG A 633 3.81 -21.57 5.23
N PHE A 634 4.56 -20.74 4.52
CA PHE A 634 5.32 -19.63 5.09
C PHE A 634 4.42 -18.58 5.75
N ALA A 635 4.91 -18.00 6.85
CA ALA A 635 4.49 -16.67 7.27
C ALA A 635 5.08 -15.60 6.33
N CYS A 636 4.53 -14.38 6.30
CA CYS A 636 5.11 -13.33 5.46
C CYS A 636 6.51 -12.92 5.97
N PRO A 637 7.41 -12.40 5.11
CA PRO A 637 8.77 -12.02 5.50
C PRO A 637 8.85 -11.06 6.71
N TRP A 638 7.91 -10.12 6.83
CA TRP A 638 7.83 -9.22 7.98
C TRP A 638 7.63 -9.96 9.31
N VAL A 639 6.74 -10.96 9.33
CA VAL A 639 6.51 -11.79 10.52
C VAL A 639 7.75 -12.63 10.86
N GLN A 640 8.47 -13.11 9.83
CA GLN A 640 9.72 -13.85 10.03
C GLN A 640 10.81 -12.97 10.67
N ALA A 641 10.92 -11.70 10.25
CA ALA A 641 11.94 -10.77 10.73
C ALA A 641 11.54 -9.98 12.00
N ALA A 642 10.27 -10.02 12.39
CA ALA A 642 9.68 -9.24 13.48
C ALA A 642 10.50 -9.16 14.78
N PRO A 643 10.96 -10.27 15.40
CA PRO A 643 11.74 -10.18 16.64
C PRO A 643 13.04 -9.37 16.47
N TYR A 644 13.69 -9.50 15.32
CA TYR A 644 14.99 -8.89 15.06
C TYR A 644 14.89 -7.41 14.72
N ILE A 645 13.85 -7.01 13.99
CA ILE A 645 13.56 -5.60 13.69
C ILE A 645 13.30 -4.84 15.00
N VAL A 646 12.48 -5.41 15.89
CA VAL A 646 12.21 -4.80 17.20
C VAL A 646 13.46 -4.75 18.06
N ASN A 647 14.27 -5.82 18.05
CA ASN A 647 15.50 -5.86 18.82
C ASN A 647 16.52 -4.81 18.37
N GLU A 648 16.60 -4.52 17.07
CA GLU A 648 17.40 -3.41 16.57
C GLU A 648 16.95 -2.09 17.21
N LYS A 649 15.65 -1.83 17.26
CA LYS A 649 15.14 -0.55 17.74
C LYS A 649 15.26 -0.35 19.25
N PHE A 650 15.04 -1.42 20.03
CA PHE A 650 14.97 -1.35 21.50
C PHE A 650 16.18 -1.98 22.21
N GLU A 651 17.17 -2.49 21.46
CA GLU A 651 18.40 -3.10 21.97
C GLU A 651 18.14 -4.16 23.05
N LEU A 652 17.11 -5.00 22.87
CA LEU A 652 16.65 -5.94 23.89
C LEU A 652 17.74 -6.96 24.28
N GLY A 653 18.61 -7.34 23.34
CA GLY A 653 19.72 -8.27 23.56
C GLY A 653 19.23 -9.60 24.15
N GLU A 654 19.80 -10.01 25.28
CA GLU A 654 19.41 -11.26 25.96
C GLU A 654 17.97 -11.26 26.49
N LYS A 655 17.32 -10.09 26.64
CA LYS A 655 15.92 -10.01 27.07
C LYS A 655 14.94 -10.51 26.00
N LEU A 656 15.33 -10.52 24.72
CA LEU A 656 14.49 -11.02 23.64
C LEU A 656 14.47 -12.55 23.62
N LEU A 657 13.29 -13.15 23.79
CA LEU A 657 13.07 -14.58 23.58
C LEU A 657 12.39 -14.81 22.22
N ASP A 658 13.10 -15.45 21.29
CA ASP A 658 12.71 -15.58 19.89
C ASP A 658 12.58 -17.04 19.44
N PRO A 659 11.62 -17.82 19.99
CA PRO A 659 11.47 -19.20 19.58
C PRO A 659 11.19 -19.28 18.07
N VAL A 660 12.06 -19.97 17.34
CA VAL A 660 11.86 -20.37 15.94
C VAL A 660 10.68 -21.33 15.84
N ILE A 661 9.69 -20.97 15.03
CA ILE A 661 8.52 -21.78 14.70
C ILE A 661 8.61 -22.21 13.24
N ASP A 662 8.83 -23.50 13.04
CA ASP A 662 8.83 -24.15 11.74
C ASP A 662 8.19 -25.54 11.88
N PHE A 663 6.92 -25.64 11.49
CA PHE A 663 6.14 -26.88 11.50
C PHE A 663 6.29 -27.71 10.22
N SER A 664 7.13 -27.30 9.26
CA SER A 664 7.21 -27.99 7.95
C SER A 664 7.53 -29.48 8.03
N ARG A 665 8.15 -29.92 9.12
CA ARG A 665 8.54 -31.32 9.37
C ARG A 665 7.96 -31.82 10.70
N GLY A 666 6.78 -31.33 11.06
CA GLY A 666 6.12 -31.56 12.34
C GLY A 666 6.77 -30.78 13.48
N GLU A 667 6.48 -31.21 14.71
CA GLU A 667 6.79 -30.45 15.93
C GLU A 667 8.28 -30.46 16.34
N LYS A 668 9.13 -31.32 15.77
CA LYS A 668 10.51 -31.58 16.26
C LYS A 668 11.40 -30.32 16.30
N ALA A 669 11.36 -29.50 15.25
CA ALA A 669 12.17 -28.28 15.18
C ALA A 669 11.71 -27.24 16.22
N VAL A 670 10.40 -27.10 16.38
CA VAL A 670 9.75 -26.23 17.37
C VAL A 670 10.11 -26.68 18.79
N VAL A 671 10.01 -27.98 19.10
CA VAL A 671 10.41 -28.53 20.40
C VAL A 671 11.86 -28.19 20.73
N LYS A 672 12.79 -28.37 19.77
CA LYS A 672 14.21 -28.04 19.98
C LYS A 672 14.41 -26.55 20.28
N SER A 673 13.68 -25.69 19.59
CA SER A 673 13.72 -24.23 19.75
C SER A 673 13.23 -23.80 21.14
N PHE A 674 12.05 -24.26 21.56
CA PHE A 674 11.47 -23.93 22.86
C PHE A 674 12.26 -24.52 24.04
N ILE A 675 12.89 -25.69 23.87
CA ILE A 675 13.88 -26.18 24.85
C ILE A 675 15.04 -25.19 25.02
N GLY A 676 15.49 -24.56 23.93
CA GLY A 676 16.50 -23.50 23.97
C GLY A 676 16.03 -22.29 24.80
N ILE A 677 14.81 -21.83 24.58
CA ILE A 677 14.18 -20.75 25.36
C ILE A 677 14.08 -21.12 26.84
N ALA A 678 13.61 -22.33 27.16
CA ALA A 678 13.55 -22.80 28.55
C ALA A 678 14.92 -22.77 29.24
N ARG A 679 16.00 -23.11 28.54
CA ARG A 679 17.37 -23.03 29.08
C ARG A 679 17.84 -21.60 29.30
N ARG A 680 17.50 -20.67 28.40
CA ARG A 680 17.79 -19.23 28.57
C ARG A 680 17.08 -18.66 29.79
N LEU A 681 15.88 -19.18 30.09
CA LEU A 681 15.12 -18.88 31.31
C LEU A 681 15.59 -19.64 32.57
N GLY A 682 16.67 -20.44 32.49
CA GLY A 682 17.25 -21.16 33.63
C GLY A 682 16.67 -22.55 33.92
N PHE A 683 15.83 -23.11 33.04
CA PHE A 683 15.21 -24.43 33.23
C PHE A 683 15.96 -25.57 32.54
N SER A 684 15.75 -26.80 33.06
CA SER A 684 16.37 -28.01 32.50
C SER A 684 15.74 -28.40 31.15
N LYS A 685 16.52 -29.14 30.33
CA LYS A 685 16.03 -29.70 29.05
C LYS A 685 14.77 -30.56 29.22
N LYS A 686 14.69 -31.33 30.32
CA LYS A 686 13.53 -32.20 30.62
C LYS A 686 12.28 -31.34 30.85
N LYS A 687 12.39 -30.34 31.75
CA LYS A 687 11.30 -29.41 32.06
C LYS A 687 10.87 -28.61 30.83
N GLY A 688 11.82 -28.15 30.01
CA GLY A 688 11.52 -27.46 28.74
C GLY A 688 10.76 -28.35 27.74
N LYS A 689 11.06 -29.64 27.67
CA LYS A 689 10.34 -30.61 26.81
C LYS A 689 8.92 -30.88 27.31
N GLU A 690 8.75 -31.00 28.62
CA GLU A 690 7.42 -31.15 29.25
C GLU A 690 6.57 -29.90 29.02
N ALA A 691 7.16 -28.71 29.19
CA ALA A 691 6.49 -27.44 29.01
C ALA A 691 5.98 -27.22 27.58
N ILE A 692 6.80 -27.50 26.55
CA ILE A 692 6.34 -27.31 25.17
C ILE A 692 5.27 -28.32 24.77
N LYS A 693 5.29 -29.53 25.36
CA LYS A 693 4.20 -30.50 25.17
C LYS A 693 2.88 -29.94 25.73
N ALA A 694 2.91 -29.32 26.92
CA ALA A 694 1.75 -28.63 27.48
C ALA A 694 1.27 -27.47 26.59
N GLY A 695 2.21 -26.72 25.99
CA GLY A 695 1.89 -25.70 24.98
C GLY A 695 1.14 -26.27 23.76
N PHE A 696 1.62 -27.37 23.17
CA PHE A 696 0.90 -27.99 22.04
C PHE A 696 -0.47 -28.53 22.42
N THR A 697 -0.61 -29.10 23.62
CA THR A 697 -1.93 -29.53 24.12
C THR A 697 -2.89 -28.36 24.22
N ALA A 698 -2.47 -27.24 24.84
CA ALA A 698 -3.30 -26.04 24.95
C ALA A 698 -3.69 -25.47 23.58
N GLN A 699 -2.79 -25.50 22.60
CA GLN A 699 -3.08 -25.06 21.23
C GLN A 699 -4.12 -25.96 20.54
N LYS A 700 -3.97 -27.28 20.63
CA LYS A 700 -4.91 -28.25 20.04
C LYS A 700 -6.29 -28.17 20.69
N GLU A 701 -6.34 -27.94 22.00
CA GLU A 701 -7.60 -27.72 22.73
C GLU A 701 -8.30 -26.44 22.25
N TYR A 702 -7.56 -25.33 22.11
CA TYR A 702 -8.08 -24.09 21.54
C TYR A 702 -8.63 -24.28 20.12
N GLU A 703 -7.88 -24.97 19.25
CA GLU A 703 -8.29 -25.24 17.87
C GLU A 703 -9.57 -26.09 17.82
N ALA A 704 -9.66 -27.13 18.65
CA ALA A 704 -10.86 -27.97 18.75
C ALA A 704 -12.08 -27.18 19.24
N LYS A 705 -11.95 -26.40 20.32
CA LYS A 705 -13.04 -25.56 20.86
C LYS A 705 -13.48 -24.49 19.86
N SER A 706 -12.54 -23.89 19.13
CA SER A 706 -12.84 -22.88 18.11
C SER A 706 -13.65 -23.47 16.94
N GLN A 707 -13.32 -24.71 16.53
CA GLN A 707 -14.08 -25.42 15.49
C GLN A 707 -15.46 -25.87 15.97
N GLU A 708 -15.59 -26.29 17.23
CA GLU A 708 -16.88 -26.63 17.84
C GLU A 708 -17.81 -25.40 17.91
N GLU A 709 -17.28 -24.28 18.39
CA GLU A 709 -18.03 -23.01 18.46
C GLU A 709 -18.38 -22.48 17.07
N GLY A 710 -17.44 -22.56 16.12
CA GLY A 710 -17.69 -22.23 14.72
C GLY A 710 -18.81 -23.06 14.12
N LYS A 711 -18.80 -24.37 14.35
CA LYS A 711 -19.88 -25.26 13.90
C LYS A 711 -21.23 -24.86 14.50
N ARG A 712 -21.29 -24.56 15.80
CA ARG A 712 -22.53 -24.10 16.47
C ARG A 712 -23.11 -22.87 15.78
N ILE A 713 -22.28 -21.87 15.51
CA ILE A 713 -22.69 -20.61 14.85
C ILE A 713 -23.16 -20.88 13.41
N LEU A 714 -22.46 -21.73 12.66
CA LEU A 714 -22.83 -22.09 11.29
C LEU A 714 -24.16 -22.84 11.24
N ASP A 715 -24.37 -23.82 12.15
CA ASP A 715 -25.63 -24.56 12.27
C ASP A 715 -26.80 -23.63 12.66
N GLU A 716 -26.54 -22.58 13.46
CA GLU A 716 -27.54 -21.57 13.82
C GLU A 716 -27.92 -20.64 12.66
N LEU A 717 -27.02 -20.41 11.70
CA LEU A 717 -27.27 -19.58 10.52
C LEU A 717 -27.94 -20.38 9.39
N ALA A 718 -27.59 -21.66 9.26
CA ALA A 718 -28.04 -22.52 8.19
C ALA A 718 -29.57 -22.58 8.07
N GLY A 719 -30.07 -22.38 6.85
CA GLY A 719 -31.50 -22.51 6.53
C GLY A 719 -32.41 -21.36 7.01
N LYS A 720 -31.89 -20.33 7.70
CA LYS A 720 -32.67 -19.14 8.08
C LYS A 720 -32.65 -18.10 6.97
N LYS A 721 -33.83 -17.62 6.55
CA LYS A 721 -33.97 -16.68 5.42
C LYS A 721 -33.34 -15.30 5.70
N ASP A 722 -33.45 -14.81 6.92
CA ASP A 722 -32.98 -13.46 7.29
C ASP A 722 -31.59 -13.45 7.97
N ALA A 723 -30.98 -14.63 8.13
CA ALA A 723 -29.68 -14.75 8.79
C ALA A 723 -28.54 -14.49 7.80
N ILE A 724 -27.63 -13.60 8.17
CA ILE A 724 -26.46 -13.21 7.38
C ILE A 724 -25.21 -13.36 8.23
N GLY A 725 -24.32 -14.26 7.82
CA GLY A 725 -22.98 -14.43 8.38
C GLY A 725 -21.94 -13.73 7.50
N VAL A 726 -21.09 -12.89 8.09
CA VAL A 726 -19.98 -12.24 7.39
C VAL A 726 -18.67 -12.80 7.92
N VAL A 727 -17.97 -13.59 7.10
CA VAL A 727 -16.67 -14.16 7.43
C VAL A 727 -15.58 -13.13 7.15
N LEU A 728 -14.77 -12.82 8.17
CA LEU A 728 -13.65 -11.91 8.01
C LEU A 728 -12.43 -12.67 7.46
N LEU A 729 -12.20 -12.56 6.14
CA LEU A 729 -11.01 -13.08 5.47
C LEU A 729 -9.82 -12.18 5.78
N SER A 730 -9.11 -12.49 6.86
CA SER A 730 -8.02 -11.67 7.40
C SER A 730 -7.02 -12.51 8.19
N ARG A 731 -5.86 -11.93 8.51
CA ARG A 731 -4.98 -12.53 9.53
C ARG A 731 -5.51 -12.17 10.92
N PRO A 732 -5.39 -13.06 11.93
CA PRO A 732 -5.95 -12.80 13.25
C PRO A 732 -5.46 -11.51 13.91
N TYR A 733 -4.20 -11.13 13.72
CA TYR A 733 -3.66 -9.87 14.25
C TYR A 733 -4.25 -8.59 13.65
N ASN A 734 -5.00 -8.70 12.55
CA ASN A 734 -5.80 -7.61 12.01
C ASN A 734 -7.26 -7.72 12.49
N SER A 735 -7.88 -8.89 12.36
CA SER A 735 -9.33 -9.03 12.62
C SER A 735 -9.70 -9.12 14.11
N GLN A 736 -8.81 -9.62 14.97
CA GLN A 736 -9.10 -9.79 16.40
C GLN A 736 -8.82 -8.52 17.23
N ASP A 737 -7.87 -7.69 16.82
CA ASP A 737 -7.50 -6.49 17.55
C ASP A 737 -8.42 -5.33 17.17
N SER A 738 -9.42 -5.04 18.02
CA SER A 738 -10.40 -3.96 17.80
C SER A 738 -9.74 -2.59 17.63
N GLY A 739 -8.58 -2.36 18.26
CA GLY A 739 -7.81 -1.15 18.10
C GLY A 739 -7.10 -1.06 16.76
N ALA A 740 -6.67 -2.19 16.21
CA ALA A 740 -6.01 -2.25 14.90
C ALA A 740 -7.00 -2.16 13.73
N ASN A 741 -8.26 -2.57 13.93
CA ASN A 741 -9.27 -2.61 12.86
C ASN A 741 -10.45 -1.65 13.03
N LEU A 742 -10.40 -0.75 14.01
CA LEU A 742 -11.46 0.25 14.24
C LEU A 742 -12.83 -0.38 14.55
N ASN A 743 -12.83 -1.45 15.37
CA ASN A 743 -14.02 -2.14 15.87
C ASN A 743 -15.03 -2.61 14.80
N ILE A 744 -14.57 -2.98 13.59
CA ILE A 744 -15.43 -3.44 12.48
C ILE A 744 -16.39 -4.56 12.90
N THR A 745 -15.96 -5.46 13.78
CA THR A 745 -16.80 -6.58 14.25
C THR A 745 -17.98 -6.11 15.09
N GLY A 746 -17.79 -5.08 15.93
CA GLY A 746 -18.88 -4.47 16.68
C GLY A 746 -19.89 -3.79 15.75
N GLU A 747 -19.40 -3.04 14.76
CA GLU A 747 -20.26 -2.36 13.77
C GLU A 747 -21.09 -3.33 12.93
N LEU A 748 -20.49 -4.43 12.46
CA LEU A 748 -21.22 -5.50 11.76
C LEU A 748 -22.36 -6.07 12.62
N SER A 749 -22.08 -6.38 13.90
CA SER A 749 -23.11 -6.86 14.83
C SER A 749 -24.21 -5.81 15.06
N ARG A 750 -23.87 -4.51 15.10
CA ARG A 750 -24.84 -3.41 15.19
C ARG A 750 -25.79 -3.36 13.99
N LEU A 751 -25.27 -3.63 12.79
CA LEU A 751 -26.03 -3.65 11.53
C LEU A 751 -26.89 -4.91 11.33
N GLY A 752 -26.85 -5.84 12.29
CA GLY A 752 -27.67 -7.05 12.30
C GLY A 752 -27.06 -8.22 11.54
N VAL A 753 -25.74 -8.22 11.29
CA VAL A 753 -25.03 -9.34 10.68
C VAL A 753 -24.07 -9.99 11.68
N ILE A 754 -23.82 -11.30 11.56
CA ILE A 754 -22.96 -12.04 12.49
C ILE A 754 -21.52 -12.07 11.95
N PRO A 755 -20.54 -11.39 12.58
CA PRO A 755 -19.15 -11.43 12.16
C PRO A 755 -18.48 -12.73 12.60
N ILE A 756 -17.92 -13.50 11.65
CA ILE A 756 -17.37 -14.85 11.88
C ILE A 756 -15.84 -14.82 11.69
N PRO A 757 -15.05 -15.28 12.68
CA PRO A 757 -13.61 -15.50 12.53
C PRO A 757 -13.30 -16.56 11.47
N LEU A 758 -12.25 -16.35 10.67
CA LEU A 758 -11.86 -17.29 9.63
C LEU A 758 -11.51 -18.69 10.18
N ASP A 759 -10.91 -18.78 11.36
CA ASP A 759 -10.53 -20.02 12.02
C ASP A 759 -11.69 -20.77 12.69
N PHE A 760 -12.92 -20.24 12.63
CA PHE A 760 -14.14 -20.95 13.01
C PHE A 760 -14.70 -21.81 11.84
N LEU A 761 -14.23 -21.57 10.62
CA LEU A 761 -14.59 -22.41 9.46
C LEU A 761 -13.76 -23.70 9.44
N PRO A 762 -14.28 -24.80 8.87
CA PRO A 762 -13.56 -26.06 8.71
C PRO A 762 -12.58 -26.00 7.52
N LEU A 763 -11.62 -25.09 7.54
CA LEU A 763 -10.76 -24.78 6.38
C LEU A 763 -9.93 -25.97 5.88
N ASP A 764 -9.56 -26.89 6.76
CA ASP A 764 -8.74 -28.05 6.39
C ASP A 764 -9.51 -29.11 5.58
N SER A 765 -10.84 -29.06 5.56
CA SER A 765 -11.67 -29.95 4.73
C SER A 765 -11.84 -29.43 3.29
N VAL A 766 -11.42 -28.20 2.99
CA VAL A 766 -11.60 -27.56 1.69
C VAL A 766 -10.36 -27.74 0.82
N ASP A 767 -10.54 -28.34 -0.36
CA ASP A 767 -9.46 -28.47 -1.34
C ASP A 767 -9.28 -27.20 -2.17
N ILE A 768 -8.09 -26.60 -2.08
CA ILE A 768 -7.70 -25.40 -2.83
C ILE A 768 -6.86 -25.71 -4.09
N SER A 769 -6.53 -26.98 -4.34
CA SER A 769 -5.62 -27.40 -5.41
C SER A 769 -6.14 -27.02 -6.81
N GLY A 770 -7.45 -26.91 -6.98
CA GLY A 770 -8.10 -26.44 -8.21
C GLY A 770 -7.88 -24.95 -8.51
N VAL A 771 -7.55 -24.13 -7.50
CA VAL A 771 -7.32 -22.68 -7.62
C VAL A 771 -5.84 -22.38 -7.87
N THR A 772 -4.95 -22.97 -7.07
CA THR A 772 -3.52 -22.72 -7.19
C THR A 772 -2.70 -23.91 -6.71
N ASP A 773 -1.62 -24.22 -7.43
CA ASP A 773 -0.63 -25.21 -7.04
C ASP A 773 0.49 -24.61 -6.17
N ARG A 774 0.45 -23.30 -5.85
CA ARG A 774 1.56 -22.56 -5.22
C ARG A 774 1.10 -21.65 -4.08
N ALA A 775 0.13 -22.08 -3.27
CA ALA A 775 -0.25 -21.37 -2.05
C ALA A 775 0.84 -21.49 -0.97
N TYR A 776 2.02 -20.89 -1.19
CA TYR A 776 3.16 -21.02 -0.29
C TYR A 776 3.02 -20.17 0.97
N TRP A 777 2.07 -19.22 1.05
CA TRP A 777 1.73 -18.54 2.29
C TRP A 777 0.59 -19.24 3.02
N ASN A 778 0.74 -19.44 4.34
CA ASN A 778 -0.34 -20.04 5.15
C ASN A 778 -1.62 -19.20 5.12
N SER A 779 -1.50 -17.86 5.11
CA SER A 779 -2.66 -16.99 5.00
C SER A 779 -3.37 -17.14 3.65
N GLU A 780 -2.62 -17.27 2.55
CA GLU A 780 -3.22 -17.48 1.22
C GLU A 780 -4.12 -18.72 1.23
N ARG A 781 -3.59 -19.84 1.71
CA ARG A 781 -4.37 -21.09 1.85
C ARG A 781 -5.68 -20.88 2.61
N LYS A 782 -5.61 -20.25 3.80
CA LYS A 782 -6.80 -20.00 4.62
C LYS A 782 -7.81 -19.08 3.93
N HIS A 783 -7.36 -18.05 3.21
CA HIS A 783 -8.27 -17.13 2.51
C HIS A 783 -8.94 -17.81 1.31
N LEU A 784 -8.21 -18.62 0.53
CA LEU A 784 -8.78 -19.35 -0.60
C LEU A 784 -9.76 -20.43 -0.13
N ALA A 785 -9.41 -21.20 0.92
CA ALA A 785 -10.30 -22.17 1.53
C ALA A 785 -11.57 -21.51 2.09
N GLY A 786 -11.42 -20.38 2.79
CA GLY A 786 -12.54 -19.60 3.30
C GLY A 786 -13.45 -19.09 2.19
N ALA A 787 -12.89 -18.53 1.11
CA ALA A 787 -13.67 -18.06 -0.03
C ALA A 787 -14.46 -19.20 -0.70
N LEU A 788 -13.81 -20.35 -0.96
CA LEU A 788 -14.49 -21.52 -1.53
C LEU A 788 -15.62 -22.02 -0.62
N TYR A 789 -15.38 -22.09 0.70
CA TYR A 789 -16.41 -22.47 1.66
C TYR A 789 -17.59 -21.48 1.62
N ILE A 790 -17.31 -20.18 1.68
CA ILE A 790 -18.36 -19.14 1.62
C ILE A 790 -19.22 -19.29 0.37
N THR A 791 -18.64 -19.54 -0.81
CA THR A 791 -19.41 -19.70 -2.05
C THR A 791 -20.39 -20.88 -2.03
N GLN A 792 -20.14 -21.90 -1.22
CA GLN A 792 -21.01 -23.09 -1.10
C GLN A 792 -22.18 -22.88 -0.12
N HIS A 793 -22.19 -21.77 0.63
CA HIS A 793 -23.13 -21.52 1.72
C HIS A 793 -23.90 -20.19 1.53
N PRO A 794 -25.19 -20.21 1.15
CA PRO A 794 -25.93 -19.01 0.72
C PRO A 794 -26.15 -17.94 1.82
N GLU A 795 -26.01 -18.30 3.08
CA GLU A 795 -26.08 -17.41 4.26
C GLU A 795 -24.77 -16.72 4.60
N LEU A 796 -23.64 -17.17 4.02
CA LEU A 796 -22.31 -16.64 4.31
C LEU A 796 -21.83 -15.69 3.21
N PHE A 797 -21.18 -14.60 3.61
CA PHE A 797 -20.54 -13.61 2.74
C PHE A 797 -19.14 -13.26 3.26
N ALA A 798 -18.33 -12.59 2.43
CA ALA A 798 -16.94 -12.29 2.77
C ALA A 798 -16.71 -10.79 3.03
N LEU A 799 -16.00 -10.49 4.11
CA LEU A 799 -15.34 -9.19 4.29
C LEU A 799 -13.84 -9.42 4.36
N VAL A 800 -13.10 -8.82 3.43
CA VAL A 800 -11.64 -8.91 3.44
C VAL A 800 -11.05 -7.70 4.17
N LEU A 801 -10.27 -7.96 5.22
CA LEU A 801 -9.58 -6.92 5.97
C LEU A 801 -8.07 -6.94 5.65
N SER A 802 -7.60 -5.92 4.95
CA SER A 802 -6.21 -5.75 4.51
C SER A 802 -5.54 -4.57 5.22
N ASN A 803 -4.23 -4.42 5.02
CA ASN A 803 -3.50 -3.22 5.40
C ASN A 803 -2.85 -2.57 4.17
N PHE A 804 -2.69 -1.25 4.19
CA PHE A 804 -1.93 -0.55 3.17
C PHE A 804 -0.51 -1.14 3.07
N GLY A 805 -0.05 -1.32 1.83
CA GLY A 805 1.27 -1.90 1.57
C GLY A 805 1.40 -3.41 1.85
N CYS A 806 0.29 -4.13 2.05
CA CYS A 806 0.34 -5.55 2.34
C CYS A 806 0.85 -6.38 1.14
N GLY A 807 2.08 -6.87 1.24
CA GLY A 807 2.72 -7.59 0.15
C GLY A 807 1.98 -8.85 -0.33
N PRO A 808 1.58 -9.79 0.54
CA PRO A 808 0.86 -10.98 0.09
C PRO A 808 -0.53 -10.66 -0.50
N ASN A 809 -1.25 -9.66 0.04
CA ASN A 809 -2.59 -9.32 -0.44
C ASN A 809 -2.58 -8.72 -1.86
N SER A 810 -1.46 -8.17 -2.33
CA SER A 810 -1.34 -7.75 -3.74
C SER A 810 -1.59 -8.86 -4.76
N PHE A 811 -1.52 -10.14 -4.34
CA PHE A 811 -1.83 -11.31 -5.16
C PHE A 811 -3.02 -12.13 -4.63
N ILE A 812 -3.16 -12.30 -3.30
CA ILE A 812 -4.22 -13.14 -2.70
C ILE A 812 -5.61 -12.59 -3.03
N LEU A 813 -5.80 -11.26 -2.96
CA LEU A 813 -7.13 -10.64 -3.08
C LEU A 813 -7.77 -10.86 -4.45
N LYS A 814 -6.95 -10.91 -5.51
CA LYS A 814 -7.43 -11.17 -6.87
C LYS A 814 -8.04 -12.56 -6.96
N LYS A 815 -7.33 -13.58 -6.46
CA LYS A 815 -7.83 -14.96 -6.41
C LYS A 815 -9.09 -15.11 -5.56
N VAL A 816 -9.16 -14.39 -4.43
CA VAL A 816 -10.39 -14.39 -3.59
C VAL A 816 -11.56 -13.78 -4.37
N LYS A 817 -11.37 -12.67 -5.08
CA LYS A 817 -12.40 -12.07 -5.94
C LYS A 817 -12.82 -13.00 -7.07
N ASP A 818 -11.87 -13.67 -7.71
CA ASP A 818 -12.16 -14.65 -8.77
C ASP A 818 -13.00 -15.83 -8.24
N ILE A 819 -12.76 -16.28 -7.00
CA ILE A 819 -13.55 -17.34 -6.36
C ILE A 819 -14.95 -16.82 -6.01
N MET A 820 -15.05 -15.64 -5.38
CA MET A 820 -16.33 -15.08 -4.95
C MET A 820 -17.27 -14.79 -6.12
N GLY A 821 -16.73 -14.45 -7.30
CA GLY A 821 -17.53 -14.27 -8.52
C GLY A 821 -18.57 -13.15 -8.34
N SER A 822 -19.84 -13.46 -8.58
CA SER A 822 -20.97 -12.53 -8.37
C SER A 822 -21.47 -12.49 -6.93
N LYS A 823 -20.93 -13.31 -6.02
CA LYS A 823 -21.36 -13.33 -4.62
C LYS A 823 -20.77 -12.12 -3.89
N PRO A 824 -21.61 -11.29 -3.21
CA PRO A 824 -21.17 -10.08 -2.55
C PRO A 824 -19.97 -10.28 -1.62
N MET A 825 -18.98 -9.41 -1.79
CA MET A 825 -17.85 -9.27 -0.87
C MET A 825 -17.40 -7.82 -0.80
N THR A 826 -17.00 -7.37 0.39
CA THR A 826 -16.38 -6.04 0.55
C THR A 826 -14.93 -6.15 1.01
N GLU A 827 -14.12 -5.15 0.66
CA GLU A 827 -12.71 -5.07 1.02
C GLU A 827 -12.43 -3.76 1.76
N ILE A 828 -11.94 -3.89 2.99
CA ILE A 828 -11.56 -2.76 3.84
C ILE A 828 -10.05 -2.80 4.06
N GLU A 829 -9.38 -1.69 3.76
CA GLU A 829 -7.96 -1.52 3.99
C GLU A 829 -7.74 -0.54 5.16
N VAL A 830 -7.00 -0.99 6.19
CA VAL A 830 -6.70 -0.20 7.39
C VAL A 830 -5.22 0.22 7.41
N ASP A 831 -4.94 1.40 7.95
CA ASP A 831 -3.57 1.90 8.22
C ASP A 831 -3.60 2.77 9.48
N GLU A 832 -2.62 3.65 9.70
CA GLU A 832 -2.53 4.57 10.85
C GLU A 832 -3.72 5.53 11.04
N HIS A 833 -4.67 5.57 10.11
CA HIS A 833 -5.81 6.47 10.15
C HIS A 833 -6.78 6.14 11.28
N VAL A 834 -7.52 7.16 11.70
CA VAL A 834 -8.42 7.11 12.87
C VAL A 834 -9.88 7.33 12.48
N GLY A 835 -10.15 7.83 11.26
CA GLY A 835 -11.50 8.11 10.78
C GLY A 835 -12.36 6.86 10.55
N GLU A 836 -13.39 6.69 11.38
CA GLU A 836 -14.35 5.56 11.32
C GLU A 836 -15.49 5.80 10.32
N ALA A 837 -15.82 7.06 10.00
CA ALA A 837 -17.03 7.40 9.24
C ALA A 837 -17.09 6.78 7.83
N ASN A 838 -15.93 6.72 7.15
CA ASN A 838 -15.81 6.09 5.83
C ASN A 838 -15.97 4.56 5.90
N ILE A 839 -15.49 3.93 6.98
CA ILE A 839 -15.61 2.49 7.19
C ILE A 839 -17.06 2.12 7.51
N ILE A 840 -17.70 2.86 8.43
CA ILE A 840 -19.10 2.63 8.81
C ILE A 840 -20.01 2.76 7.58
N THR A 841 -19.81 3.77 6.74
CA THR A 841 -20.63 3.96 5.53
C THR A 841 -20.49 2.78 4.55
N ARG A 842 -19.29 2.19 4.41
CA ARG A 842 -19.09 0.97 3.61
C ARG A 842 -19.75 -0.25 4.23
N LEU A 843 -19.64 -0.41 5.54
CA LEU A 843 -20.30 -1.52 6.24
C LEU A 843 -21.82 -1.43 6.09
N GLU A 844 -22.40 -0.22 6.22
CA GLU A 844 -23.83 0.00 5.99
C GLU A 844 -24.24 -0.37 4.57
N ALA A 845 -23.56 0.17 3.56
CA ALA A 845 -23.84 -0.11 2.16
C ALA A 845 -23.71 -1.61 1.84
N PHE A 846 -22.64 -2.26 2.31
CA PHE A 846 -22.44 -3.69 2.18
C PHE A 846 -23.57 -4.47 2.86
N THR A 847 -23.98 -4.14 4.08
CA THR A 847 -25.10 -4.86 4.73
C THR A 847 -26.45 -4.66 4.04
N ASP A 848 -26.67 -3.51 3.40
CA ASP A 848 -27.85 -3.28 2.56
C ASP A 848 -27.79 -4.14 1.29
N GLU A 849 -26.62 -4.20 0.64
CA GLU A 849 -26.35 -5.11 -0.50
C GLU A 849 -26.64 -6.57 -0.15
N LEU A 850 -26.15 -7.04 1.01
CA LEU A 850 -26.36 -8.42 1.45
C LEU A 850 -27.84 -8.74 1.64
N LYS A 851 -28.62 -7.79 2.17
CA LYS A 851 -30.07 -7.94 2.37
C LYS A 851 -30.79 -7.99 1.02
N GLU A 852 -30.51 -7.05 0.12
CA GLU A 852 -31.11 -7.04 -1.22
C GLU A 852 -30.75 -8.31 -2.01
N TYR A 853 -29.50 -8.76 -1.96
CA TYR A 853 -29.03 -9.99 -2.61
C TYR A 853 -29.77 -11.23 -2.09
N ARG A 854 -29.97 -11.32 -0.77
CA ARG A 854 -30.71 -12.41 -0.11
C ARG A 854 -32.19 -12.41 -0.46
N GLU A 855 -32.81 -11.24 -0.55
CA GLU A 855 -34.22 -11.10 -0.93
C GLU A 855 -34.47 -11.50 -2.39
N ALA A 856 -33.53 -11.21 -3.27
CA ALA A 856 -33.63 -11.47 -4.70
C ALA A 856 -33.32 -12.92 -5.11
N ASN A 857 -32.84 -13.78 -4.19
CA ASN A 857 -32.46 -15.18 -4.45
C ASN A 857 -31.48 -15.36 -5.63
N PHE A 858 -30.49 -14.47 -5.76
CA PHE A 858 -29.45 -14.62 -6.77
C PHE A 858 -28.66 -15.92 -6.59
N SER A 859 -28.50 -16.67 -7.68
CA SER A 859 -27.58 -17.82 -7.73
C SER A 859 -26.18 -17.31 -8.06
N SER A 860 -25.17 -17.73 -7.31
CA SER A 860 -23.78 -17.47 -7.66
C SER A 860 -23.43 -18.20 -8.96
N ASP A 861 -22.98 -17.47 -9.98
CA ASP A 861 -22.43 -18.09 -11.18
C ASP A 861 -20.96 -18.45 -10.91
N LEU A 862 -20.76 -19.63 -10.35
CA LEU A 862 -19.43 -20.20 -10.16
C LEU A 862 -18.94 -20.71 -11.50
N ASP A 863 -18.15 -19.90 -12.21
CA ASP A 863 -17.37 -20.36 -13.35
C ASP A 863 -15.97 -20.79 -12.89
N PRO A 864 -15.68 -22.10 -12.79
CA PRO A 864 -14.37 -22.58 -12.41
C PRO A 864 -13.27 -22.15 -13.37
N ALA A 865 -13.58 -21.81 -14.63
CA ALA A 865 -12.59 -21.34 -15.59
C ALA A 865 -11.93 -20.02 -15.17
N ARG A 866 -12.62 -19.17 -14.37
CA ARG A 866 -12.10 -17.88 -13.88
C ARG A 866 -10.92 -18.01 -12.92
N TYR A 867 -10.92 -19.07 -12.10
CA TYR A 867 -9.88 -19.30 -11.09
C TYR A 867 -9.04 -20.57 -11.34
N ARG A 868 -9.38 -21.39 -12.33
CA ARG A 868 -8.63 -22.61 -12.65
C ARG A 868 -7.22 -22.33 -13.14
N ARG A 869 -6.34 -23.26 -12.77
CA ARG A 869 -4.96 -23.39 -13.23
C ARG A 869 -4.85 -23.42 -14.76
N ARG A 870 -4.07 -22.50 -15.34
CA ARG A 870 -3.67 -22.50 -16.77
C ARG A 870 -2.17 -22.24 -17.02
N VAL A 871 -1.29 -22.50 -16.05
CA VAL A 871 0.15 -22.44 -16.31
C VAL A 871 0.58 -23.75 -16.96
N SER A 872 1.10 -23.67 -18.18
CA SER A 872 1.61 -24.83 -18.91
C SER A 872 2.92 -25.32 -18.28
N VAL A 873 3.05 -26.65 -18.13
CA VAL A 873 4.24 -27.33 -17.58
C VAL A 873 4.84 -28.18 -18.71
N GLY A 874 5.75 -27.60 -19.51
CA GLY A 874 6.40 -28.24 -20.68
C GLY A 874 5.42 -28.63 -21.79
N THR A 875 5.77 -29.01 -23.03
CA THR A 875 6.98 -29.04 -23.85
C THR A 875 6.59 -28.36 -25.16
N GLY A 876 7.40 -27.43 -25.67
CA GLY A 876 7.06 -26.66 -26.87
C GLY A 876 8.28 -26.17 -27.63
N ALA A 877 9.24 -27.04 -27.91
CA ALA A 877 10.51 -26.72 -28.61
C ALA A 877 10.36 -26.03 -29.99
N LYS A 878 9.13 -25.79 -30.47
CA LYS A 878 8.84 -25.16 -31.77
C LYS A 878 8.28 -23.73 -31.69
N LYS A 879 7.70 -23.29 -30.56
CA LYS A 879 7.18 -21.91 -30.42
C LYS A 879 8.31 -20.94 -30.05
N VAL A 880 8.14 -19.66 -30.35
CA VAL A 880 9.04 -18.61 -29.86
C VAL A 880 8.94 -18.55 -28.33
N LEU A 881 10.07 -18.59 -27.63
CA LEU A 881 10.16 -18.43 -26.18
C LEU A 881 10.72 -17.05 -25.83
N PHE A 882 9.85 -16.15 -25.36
CA PHE A 882 10.23 -14.85 -24.87
C PHE A 882 10.89 -14.94 -23.49
N ILE A 883 12.04 -14.28 -23.32
CA ILE A 883 12.75 -14.12 -22.06
C ILE A 883 12.61 -12.66 -21.60
N PRO A 884 12.07 -12.40 -20.40
CA PRO A 884 12.04 -11.07 -19.81
C PRO A 884 13.43 -10.43 -19.74
N ARG A 885 13.55 -9.17 -20.18
CA ARG A 885 14.81 -8.43 -20.15
C ARG A 885 15.04 -7.80 -18.77
N MET A 886 15.42 -8.62 -17.81
CA MET A 886 15.83 -8.13 -16.49
C MET A 886 17.18 -7.38 -16.55
N THR A 887 18.13 -7.89 -17.34
CA THR A 887 19.48 -7.34 -17.53
C THR A 887 20.11 -7.98 -18.77
N ASP A 888 21.29 -7.54 -19.19
CA ASP A 888 21.98 -8.03 -20.39
C ASP A 888 22.30 -9.54 -20.36
N HIS A 889 22.32 -10.16 -19.17
CA HIS A 889 22.42 -11.61 -19.02
C HIS A 889 21.29 -12.37 -19.73
N ALA A 890 20.15 -11.73 -19.97
CA ALA A 890 19.03 -12.32 -20.72
C ALA A 890 19.43 -12.64 -22.17
N ASP A 891 20.25 -11.81 -22.82
CA ASP A 891 20.73 -12.05 -24.19
C ASP A 891 21.63 -13.29 -24.24
N VAL A 892 22.52 -13.41 -23.25
CA VAL A 892 23.42 -14.55 -23.11
C VAL A 892 22.64 -15.83 -22.80
N LEU A 893 21.60 -15.75 -21.97
CA LEU A 893 20.72 -16.88 -21.65
C LEU A 893 19.91 -17.33 -22.88
N ALA A 894 19.27 -16.39 -23.60
CA ALA A 894 18.52 -16.69 -24.81
C ALA A 894 19.43 -17.34 -25.88
N ARG A 895 20.65 -16.86 -25.99
CA ARG A 895 21.64 -17.40 -26.92
C ARG A 895 22.15 -18.77 -26.51
N ALA A 896 22.36 -19.02 -25.21
CA ALA A 896 22.65 -20.35 -24.69
C ALA A 896 21.48 -21.32 -24.94
N MET A 897 20.23 -20.88 -24.78
CA MET A 897 19.05 -21.69 -25.09
C MET A 897 18.96 -22.06 -26.57
N ARG A 898 19.25 -21.11 -27.48
CA ARG A 898 19.32 -21.36 -28.93
C ARG A 898 20.38 -22.39 -29.31
N ALA A 899 21.53 -22.41 -28.62
CA ALA A 899 22.57 -23.41 -28.85
C ALA A 899 22.11 -24.85 -28.55
N PHE A 900 21.02 -25.02 -27.77
CA PHE A 900 20.40 -26.30 -27.45
C PHE A 900 19.02 -26.48 -28.13
N GLY A 901 18.76 -25.75 -29.20
CA GLY A 901 17.57 -25.95 -30.05
C GLY A 901 16.28 -25.27 -29.58
N VAL A 902 16.33 -24.39 -28.58
CA VAL A 902 15.18 -23.60 -28.12
C VAL A 902 15.13 -22.26 -28.88
N ASN A 903 14.01 -21.94 -29.52
CA ASN A 903 13.81 -20.65 -30.22
C ASN A 903 13.57 -19.50 -29.23
N ALA A 904 14.60 -19.13 -28.46
CA ALA A 904 14.52 -18.10 -27.43
C ALA A 904 14.83 -16.69 -27.97
N GLN A 905 13.98 -15.72 -27.61
CA GLN A 905 14.12 -14.30 -27.93
C GLN A 905 13.99 -13.45 -26.66
N VAL A 906 14.75 -12.37 -26.55
CA VAL A 906 14.67 -11.46 -25.40
C VAL A 906 13.66 -10.36 -25.71
N LEU A 907 12.84 -10.00 -24.72
CA LEU A 907 11.95 -8.84 -24.82
C LEU A 907 12.75 -7.53 -24.98
N PRO A 908 12.16 -6.46 -25.55
CA PRO A 908 12.83 -5.17 -25.65
C PRO A 908 13.22 -4.61 -24.28
N GLU A 909 14.11 -3.62 -24.27
CA GLU A 909 14.41 -2.85 -23.06
C GLU A 909 13.14 -2.12 -22.60
N SER A 910 12.90 -2.19 -21.30
CA SER A 910 11.79 -1.52 -20.66
C SER A 910 11.93 0.00 -20.81
N ASN A 911 10.80 0.66 -20.96
CA ASN A 911 10.69 2.10 -21.10
C ASN A 911 9.40 2.57 -20.42
N GLU A 912 9.13 3.87 -20.47
CA GLU A 912 7.94 4.46 -19.88
C GLU A 912 6.64 3.84 -20.45
N GLU A 913 6.64 3.45 -21.73
CA GLU A 913 5.49 2.81 -22.38
C GLU A 913 5.23 1.39 -21.86
N SER A 914 6.27 0.57 -21.65
CA SER A 914 6.09 -0.79 -21.13
C SER A 914 5.43 -0.77 -19.74
N VAL A 915 5.92 0.09 -18.84
CA VAL A 915 5.34 0.25 -17.51
C VAL A 915 3.93 0.85 -17.57
N PHE A 916 3.66 1.76 -18.51
CA PHE A 916 2.31 2.30 -18.75
C PHE A 916 1.32 1.20 -19.16
N LEU A 917 1.67 0.32 -20.09
CA LEU A 917 0.78 -0.77 -20.53
C LEU A 917 0.42 -1.71 -19.38
N SER A 918 1.40 -2.06 -18.54
CA SER A 918 1.15 -2.90 -17.37
C SER A 918 0.20 -2.25 -16.35
N GLN A 919 0.19 -0.92 -16.22
CA GLN A 919 -0.66 -0.21 -15.26
C GLN A 919 -2.14 -0.35 -15.59
N ARG A 920 -2.48 -0.27 -16.88
CA ARG A 920 -3.85 -0.38 -17.39
C ARG A 920 -4.54 -1.70 -17.00
N VAL A 921 -3.75 -2.72 -16.69
CA VAL A 921 -4.23 -4.09 -16.42
C VAL A 921 -3.90 -4.57 -15.02
N THR A 922 -3.32 -3.72 -14.16
CA THR A 922 -2.92 -4.06 -12.77
C THR A 922 -3.55 -3.12 -11.74
N SER A 923 -3.57 -3.51 -10.46
CA SER A 923 -4.15 -2.65 -9.40
C SER A 923 -3.15 -1.59 -8.90
N GLY A 924 -1.86 -1.78 -9.18
CA GLY A 924 -0.76 -0.95 -8.70
C GLY A 924 -0.25 -1.33 -7.29
N GLN A 925 -0.76 -2.41 -6.70
CA GLN A 925 -0.26 -2.97 -5.44
C GLN A 925 0.89 -3.98 -5.66
N GLU A 926 1.01 -4.47 -6.89
CA GLU A 926 2.06 -5.38 -7.33
C GLU A 926 3.41 -4.65 -7.38
N CYS A 927 4.50 -5.35 -7.04
CA CYS A 927 5.83 -4.76 -7.03
C CYS A 927 6.33 -4.46 -8.45
N LEU A 928 7.19 -3.45 -8.58
CA LEU A 928 7.72 -2.98 -9.88
C LEU A 928 8.23 -4.10 -10.80
N PRO A 929 8.98 -5.12 -10.34
CA PRO A 929 9.43 -6.22 -11.22
C PRO A 929 8.30 -6.98 -11.92
N PHE A 930 7.13 -7.12 -11.29
CA PHE A 930 5.95 -7.74 -11.91
C PHE A 930 5.43 -6.87 -13.05
N ARG A 931 5.27 -5.57 -12.78
CA ARG A 931 4.73 -4.59 -13.72
C ARG A 931 5.67 -4.41 -14.92
N ASP A 932 6.97 -4.31 -14.69
CA ASP A 932 7.98 -4.23 -15.74
C ASP A 932 7.97 -5.48 -16.65
N THR A 933 7.96 -6.66 -16.05
CA THR A 933 7.93 -7.94 -16.78
C THR A 933 6.66 -8.11 -17.61
N LEU A 934 5.49 -7.79 -17.05
CA LEU A 934 4.21 -7.80 -17.76
C LEU A 934 4.18 -6.73 -18.86
N GLY A 935 4.69 -5.53 -18.56
CA GLY A 935 4.79 -4.42 -19.50
C GLY A 935 5.58 -4.77 -20.75
N GLY A 936 6.72 -5.45 -20.58
CA GLY A 936 7.56 -5.87 -21.70
C GLY A 936 6.84 -6.81 -22.68
N ILE A 937 6.00 -7.75 -22.20
CA ILE A 937 5.25 -8.67 -23.08
C ILE A 937 4.03 -7.97 -23.72
N LEU A 938 3.37 -7.05 -23.00
CA LEU A 938 2.29 -6.22 -23.56
C LEU A 938 2.80 -5.30 -24.67
N LEU A 939 3.96 -4.67 -24.47
CA LEU A 939 4.60 -3.84 -25.49
C LEU A 939 4.95 -4.66 -26.74
N ALA A 940 5.51 -5.86 -26.56
CA ALA A 940 5.80 -6.76 -27.67
C ALA A 940 4.52 -7.17 -28.44
N ALA A 941 3.39 -7.35 -27.76
CA ALA A 941 2.10 -7.60 -28.40
C ALA A 941 1.60 -6.39 -29.19
N GLN A 942 1.67 -5.18 -28.62
CA GLN A 942 1.26 -3.95 -29.28
C GLN A 942 2.10 -3.65 -30.53
N GLU A 943 3.40 -3.96 -30.51
CA GLU A 943 4.30 -3.80 -31.65
C GLU A 943 4.19 -4.93 -32.69
N GLY A 944 3.27 -5.89 -32.52
CA GLY A 944 3.08 -7.00 -33.45
C GLY A 944 4.21 -8.03 -33.47
N ARG A 945 5.00 -8.15 -32.38
CA ARG A 945 6.09 -9.13 -32.26
C ARG A 945 5.60 -10.53 -31.89
N ILE A 946 4.35 -10.69 -31.45
CA ILE A 946 3.77 -11.99 -31.08
C ILE A 946 3.28 -12.70 -32.34
N PRO A 947 3.79 -13.91 -32.67
CA PRO A 947 3.34 -14.69 -33.81
C PRO A 947 1.85 -15.06 -33.72
N ALA A 948 1.18 -15.17 -34.86
CA ALA A 948 -0.25 -15.50 -34.94
C ALA A 948 -0.57 -16.92 -34.42
N GLU A 949 0.37 -17.86 -34.57
CA GLU A 949 0.32 -19.22 -34.01
C GLU A 949 0.54 -19.28 -32.48
N GLY A 950 0.82 -18.13 -31.88
CA GLY A 950 1.10 -17.95 -30.46
C GLY A 950 2.56 -18.18 -30.06
N ALA A 951 2.93 -17.68 -28.88
CA ALA A 951 4.27 -17.80 -28.32
C ALA A 951 4.25 -18.33 -26.89
N GLN A 952 5.43 -18.44 -26.29
CA GLN A 952 5.62 -18.78 -24.89
C GLN A 952 6.48 -17.72 -24.21
N MET A 953 6.30 -17.52 -22.91
CA MET A 953 7.10 -16.60 -22.11
C MET A 953 7.71 -17.35 -20.93
N LEU A 954 9.04 -17.31 -20.79
CA LEU A 954 9.72 -17.90 -19.65
C LEU A 954 9.60 -16.99 -18.43
N MET A 955 9.03 -17.50 -17.35
CA MET A 955 8.94 -16.77 -16.09
C MET A 955 9.62 -17.55 -14.96
N ALA A 956 10.54 -16.89 -14.26
CA ALA A 956 11.11 -17.41 -13.03
C ALA A 956 10.03 -17.52 -11.95
N SER A 957 10.06 -18.59 -11.15
CA SER A 957 9.14 -18.78 -10.04
C SER A 957 9.91 -19.20 -8.78
N SER A 958 9.32 -18.96 -7.62
CA SER A 958 9.83 -19.40 -6.33
C SER A 958 8.70 -20.01 -5.50
N PHE A 959 9.06 -20.96 -4.63
CA PHE A 959 8.18 -21.42 -3.54
C PHE A 959 8.55 -20.75 -2.20
N GLY A 960 9.47 -19.79 -2.22
CA GLY A 960 9.88 -19.00 -1.06
C GLY A 960 8.90 -17.86 -0.75
N PRO A 961 9.05 -17.17 0.40
CA PRO A 961 8.06 -16.21 0.91
C PRO A 961 7.95 -14.88 0.13
N CYS A 962 8.58 -14.77 -1.05
CA CYS A 962 8.59 -13.61 -1.93
C CYS A 962 7.45 -13.69 -2.96
N ARG A 963 6.91 -12.53 -3.37
CA ARG A 963 5.77 -12.41 -4.30
C ARG A 963 5.97 -13.09 -5.66
N ILE A 964 7.22 -13.28 -6.11
CA ILE A 964 7.56 -13.85 -7.44
C ILE A 964 6.92 -15.21 -7.73
N GLY A 965 6.63 -16.02 -6.69
CA GLY A 965 5.94 -17.31 -6.87
C GLY A 965 4.53 -17.21 -7.47
N ASN A 966 3.90 -16.04 -7.35
CA ASN A 966 2.55 -15.78 -7.88
C ASN A 966 2.55 -15.10 -9.26
N TYR A 967 3.69 -14.63 -9.76
CA TYR A 967 3.75 -13.92 -11.05
C TYR A 967 3.20 -14.75 -12.21
N PRO A 968 3.57 -16.02 -12.40
CA PRO A 968 3.22 -16.74 -13.61
C PRO A 968 1.71 -16.91 -13.80
N GLN A 969 1.00 -17.26 -12.72
CA GLN A 969 -0.45 -17.42 -12.74
C GLN A 969 -1.15 -16.11 -13.06
N GLU A 970 -0.72 -15.00 -12.44
CA GLU A 970 -1.34 -13.70 -12.68
C GLU A 970 -1.03 -13.13 -14.06
N ILE A 971 0.21 -13.29 -14.57
CA ILE A 971 0.56 -12.86 -15.94
C ILE A 971 -0.28 -13.66 -16.95
N GLN A 972 -0.39 -14.99 -16.80
CA GLN A 972 -1.20 -15.81 -17.71
C GLN A 972 -2.66 -15.34 -17.74
N LYS A 973 -3.26 -15.10 -16.56
CA LYS A 973 -4.64 -14.61 -16.47
C LYS A 973 -4.85 -13.29 -17.19
N ILE A 974 -3.90 -12.35 -17.05
CA ILE A 974 -3.97 -11.06 -17.73
C ILE A 974 -3.84 -11.27 -19.25
N LEU A 975 -2.88 -12.06 -19.72
CA LEU A 975 -2.70 -12.33 -21.15
C LEU A 975 -3.95 -12.98 -21.78
N ASP A 976 -4.55 -13.96 -21.10
CA ASP A 976 -5.80 -14.60 -21.53
C ASP A 976 -6.94 -13.58 -21.67
N ARG A 977 -7.08 -12.67 -20.69
CA ARG A 977 -8.12 -11.63 -20.70
C ARG A 977 -7.89 -10.60 -21.80
N GLU A 978 -6.65 -10.21 -22.05
CA GLU A 978 -6.29 -9.29 -23.14
C GLU A 978 -6.28 -9.97 -24.52
N GLY A 979 -6.58 -11.28 -24.60
CA GLY A 979 -6.61 -12.03 -25.87
C GLY A 979 -5.23 -12.21 -26.51
N ILE A 980 -4.15 -12.13 -25.73
CA ILE A 980 -2.77 -12.25 -26.22
C ILE A 980 -2.37 -13.73 -26.22
N PRO A 981 -2.05 -14.34 -27.39
CA PRO A 981 -1.82 -15.78 -27.50
C PRO A 981 -0.42 -16.19 -27.01
N VAL A 982 -0.13 -15.98 -25.72
CA VAL A 982 1.14 -16.29 -25.08
C VAL A 982 0.93 -17.16 -23.86
N ASP A 983 1.59 -18.33 -23.86
CA ASP A 983 1.59 -19.24 -22.71
C ASP A 983 2.80 -18.94 -21.78
N VAL A 984 2.54 -18.65 -20.51
CA VAL A 984 3.56 -18.48 -19.49
C VAL A 984 4.09 -19.86 -19.07
N LEU A 985 5.37 -20.07 -19.29
CA LEU A 985 6.10 -21.25 -18.87
C LEU A 985 6.90 -20.97 -17.61
N THR A 986 6.76 -21.86 -16.64
CA THR A 986 7.63 -21.88 -15.46
C THR A 986 8.45 -23.15 -15.46
N THR A 987 9.75 -23.01 -15.33
CA THR A 987 10.65 -24.15 -15.14
C THR A 987 10.94 -24.28 -13.67
N ALA A 988 10.46 -25.36 -13.04
CA ALA A 988 10.84 -25.65 -11.68
C ALA A 988 12.31 -26.11 -11.67
N SER A 989 13.12 -25.48 -10.83
CA SER A 989 14.58 -25.67 -10.80
C SER A 989 14.99 -27.08 -10.31
N ASP A 990 14.06 -27.86 -9.79
CA ASP A 990 14.20 -29.22 -9.29
C ASP A 990 14.36 -30.26 -10.41
N ASN A 991 13.80 -30.05 -11.60
CA ASN A 991 13.98 -30.94 -12.76
C ASN A 991 15.05 -30.46 -13.78
N SER A 992 15.90 -29.50 -13.40
CA SER A 992 17.03 -29.00 -14.22
C SER A 992 16.65 -28.58 -15.65
N TYR A 993 15.45 -28.01 -15.85
CA TYR A 993 14.96 -27.56 -17.16
C TYR A 993 14.82 -28.68 -18.22
N ALA A 994 14.78 -29.95 -17.79
CA ALA A 994 14.62 -31.10 -18.68
C ALA A 994 13.35 -31.00 -19.54
N ASP A 995 12.32 -30.32 -19.04
CA ASP A 995 11.06 -30.07 -19.75
C ASP A 995 11.21 -29.17 -20.98
N LEU A 996 12.36 -28.50 -21.15
CA LEU A 996 12.74 -27.72 -22.33
C LEU A 996 13.80 -28.43 -23.19
N GLY A 997 14.16 -29.68 -22.87
CA GLY A 997 15.26 -30.40 -23.52
C GLY A 997 16.66 -29.90 -23.12
N LEU A 998 16.76 -29.09 -22.05
CA LEU A 998 18.01 -28.52 -21.58
C LEU A 998 18.70 -29.49 -20.59
N ASN A 999 20.02 -29.63 -20.72
CA ASN A 999 20.82 -30.58 -19.97
C ASN A 999 21.89 -29.89 -19.09
N GLN A 1000 22.75 -30.66 -18.42
CA GLN A 1000 23.84 -30.12 -17.59
C GLN A 1000 24.87 -29.29 -18.39
N GLU A 1001 25.04 -29.56 -19.68
CA GLU A 1001 25.94 -28.79 -20.55
C GLU A 1001 25.39 -27.38 -20.78
N PHE A 1002 24.07 -27.25 -20.97
CA PHE A 1002 23.40 -25.95 -21.00
C PHE A 1002 23.61 -25.18 -19.69
N GLU A 1003 23.43 -25.84 -18.53
CA GLU A 1003 23.63 -25.18 -17.23
C GLU A 1003 25.06 -24.62 -17.08
N ILE A 1004 26.07 -25.37 -17.52
CA ILE A 1004 27.47 -24.94 -17.52
C ILE A 1004 27.69 -23.79 -18.50
N LEU A 1005 27.09 -23.85 -19.70
CA LEU A 1005 27.21 -22.83 -20.73
C LEU A 1005 26.59 -21.51 -20.26
N ALA A 1006 25.37 -21.56 -19.73
CA ALA A 1006 24.66 -20.42 -19.16
C ALA A 1006 25.45 -19.83 -17.98
N TRP A 1007 25.97 -20.67 -17.08
CA TRP A 1007 26.78 -20.21 -15.95
C TRP A 1007 28.04 -19.46 -16.39
N LYS A 1008 28.78 -19.97 -17.38
CA LYS A 1008 29.94 -19.27 -17.95
C LYS A 1008 29.54 -17.92 -18.53
N GLY A 1009 28.45 -17.88 -19.29
CA GLY A 1009 27.92 -16.64 -19.86
C GLY A 1009 27.56 -15.60 -18.79
N ILE A 1010 26.87 -16.02 -17.73
CA ILE A 1010 26.51 -15.17 -16.58
C ILE A 1010 27.76 -14.60 -15.91
N VAL A 1011 28.75 -15.43 -15.58
CA VAL A 1011 29.98 -14.97 -14.92
C VAL A 1011 30.78 -14.04 -15.84
N ALA A 1012 30.83 -14.31 -17.15
CA ALA A 1012 31.53 -13.42 -18.09
C ALA A 1012 30.86 -12.04 -18.17
N THR A 1013 29.53 -12.01 -18.16
CA THR A 1013 28.75 -10.76 -18.18
C THR A 1013 28.91 -9.98 -16.87
N ASP A 1014 28.87 -10.66 -15.71
CA ASP A 1014 29.16 -10.04 -14.41
C ASP A 1014 30.56 -9.39 -14.39
N LEU A 1015 31.58 -10.07 -14.92
CA LEU A 1015 32.93 -9.52 -15.01
C LEU A 1015 33.01 -8.31 -15.95
N LEU A 1016 32.29 -8.35 -17.08
CA LEU A 1016 32.27 -7.26 -18.04
C LEU A 1016 31.57 -6.01 -17.47
N GLN A 1017 30.45 -6.18 -16.75
CA GLN A 1017 29.76 -5.08 -16.05
C GLN A 1017 30.67 -4.45 -14.99
N LYS A 1018 31.42 -5.26 -14.24
CA LYS A 1018 32.41 -4.74 -13.29
C LYS A 1018 33.50 -3.91 -13.96
N MET A 1019 33.99 -4.32 -15.13
CA MET A 1019 34.95 -3.53 -15.90
C MET A 1019 34.35 -2.21 -16.37
N LEU A 1020 33.08 -2.22 -16.79
CA LEU A 1020 32.36 -0.99 -17.17
C LEU A 1020 32.30 0.00 -16.00
N TRP A 1021 31.80 -0.43 -14.85
CA TRP A 1021 31.58 0.47 -13.70
C TRP A 1021 32.88 0.95 -13.04
N SER A 1022 33.96 0.17 -13.09
CA SER A 1022 35.27 0.60 -12.55
C SER A 1022 36.08 1.47 -13.52
N THR A 1023 35.72 1.48 -14.81
CA THR A 1023 36.47 2.23 -15.85
C THR A 1023 35.76 3.52 -16.27
N ARG A 1024 34.44 3.49 -16.47
CA ARG A 1024 33.65 4.63 -16.97
C ARG A 1024 33.81 5.92 -16.14
N PRO A 1025 33.89 5.88 -14.79
CA PRO A 1025 34.12 7.09 -13.99
C PRO A 1025 35.47 7.77 -14.26
N TYR A 1026 36.40 7.06 -14.90
CA TYR A 1026 37.77 7.47 -15.18
C TYR A 1026 38.09 7.39 -16.69
N GLU A 1027 37.08 7.40 -17.57
CA GLU A 1027 37.32 7.24 -19.01
C GLU A 1027 38.06 8.44 -19.62
N LYS A 1028 39.06 8.19 -20.47
CA LYS A 1028 39.83 9.22 -21.18
C LYS A 1028 38.99 10.02 -22.17
N GLU A 1029 38.06 9.34 -22.83
CA GLU A 1029 37.18 9.87 -23.86
C GLU A 1029 35.75 9.43 -23.56
N THR A 1030 34.84 10.39 -23.40
CA THR A 1030 33.45 10.14 -23.00
C THR A 1030 32.77 9.17 -23.97
N GLY A 1031 32.21 8.08 -23.44
CA GLY A 1031 31.44 7.08 -24.19
C GLY A 1031 32.25 5.89 -24.71
N LYS A 1032 33.59 5.95 -24.75
CA LYS A 1032 34.42 4.84 -25.28
C LYS A 1032 34.32 3.57 -24.44
N THR A 1033 34.17 3.70 -23.13
CA THR A 1033 33.98 2.54 -22.25
C THR A 1033 32.64 1.83 -22.54
N LYS A 1034 31.58 2.58 -22.88
CA LYS A 1034 30.27 2.01 -23.25
C LYS A 1034 30.31 1.31 -24.62
N GLU A 1035 31.01 1.87 -25.59
CA GLU A 1035 31.26 1.22 -26.90
C GLU A 1035 31.99 -0.12 -26.72
N ALA A 1036 33.05 -0.14 -25.91
CA ALA A 1036 33.80 -1.36 -25.60
C ALA A 1036 32.93 -2.40 -24.89
N TYR A 1037 32.10 -1.98 -23.94
CA TYR A 1037 31.13 -2.86 -23.27
C TYR A 1037 30.18 -3.54 -24.26
N GLN A 1038 29.53 -2.76 -25.13
CA GLN A 1038 28.59 -3.31 -26.13
C GLN A 1038 29.27 -4.29 -27.09
N TYR A 1039 30.50 -3.97 -27.52
CA TYR A 1039 31.29 -4.86 -28.37
C TYR A 1039 31.57 -6.21 -27.69
N TYR A 1040 32.12 -6.19 -26.47
CA TYR A 1040 32.46 -7.43 -25.77
C TYR A 1040 31.24 -8.20 -25.27
N LEU A 1041 30.14 -7.52 -24.93
CA LEU A 1041 28.87 -8.18 -24.62
C LEU A 1041 28.37 -8.99 -25.83
N LYS A 1042 28.40 -8.39 -27.03
CA LYS A 1042 28.07 -9.11 -28.28
C LYS A 1042 28.97 -10.33 -28.49
N GLN A 1043 30.29 -10.19 -28.27
CA GLN A 1043 31.23 -11.31 -28.38
C GLN A 1043 30.96 -12.42 -27.36
N ILE A 1044 30.59 -12.07 -26.11
CA ILE A 1044 30.19 -13.03 -25.07
C ILE A 1044 28.89 -13.73 -25.46
N THR A 1045 27.92 -13.02 -26.04
CA THR A 1045 26.69 -13.65 -26.52
C THR A 1045 27.00 -14.64 -27.65
N GLU A 1046 27.80 -14.23 -28.64
CA GLU A 1046 28.11 -15.04 -29.83
C GLU A 1046 29.15 -16.15 -29.61
N TYR A 1047 29.77 -16.26 -28.43
CA TYR A 1047 30.93 -17.16 -28.21
C TYR A 1047 30.65 -18.64 -28.46
N THR A 1048 29.39 -19.06 -28.38
CA THR A 1048 28.95 -20.44 -28.67
C THR A 1048 29.09 -20.83 -30.13
N GLU A 1049 29.09 -19.85 -31.04
CA GLU A 1049 29.18 -20.03 -32.50
C GLU A 1049 30.54 -19.56 -33.06
N GLY A 1050 31.28 -18.75 -32.29
CA GLY A 1050 32.55 -18.18 -32.73
C GLY A 1050 33.75 -19.12 -32.59
N LYS A 1051 34.81 -18.86 -33.37
CA LYS A 1051 36.13 -19.52 -33.21
C LYS A 1051 36.92 -19.02 -31.99
N ARG A 1052 36.40 -18.03 -31.27
CA ARG A 1052 37.10 -17.34 -30.16
C ARG A 1052 36.74 -17.95 -28.81
N SER A 1053 37.74 -18.17 -27.97
CA SER A 1053 37.51 -18.69 -26.62
C SER A 1053 37.02 -17.59 -25.67
N LEU A 1054 36.20 -17.95 -24.68
CA LEU A 1054 35.76 -17.00 -23.64
C LEU A 1054 36.94 -16.43 -22.84
N LYS A 1055 38.03 -17.21 -22.70
CA LYS A 1055 39.28 -16.75 -22.10
C LYS A 1055 39.90 -15.59 -22.89
N SER A 1056 40.05 -15.74 -24.21
CA SER A 1056 40.61 -14.66 -25.05
C SER A 1056 39.74 -13.40 -25.01
N ILE A 1057 38.41 -13.57 -25.08
CA ILE A 1057 37.46 -12.44 -25.02
C ILE A 1057 37.64 -11.66 -23.71
N LEU A 1058 37.64 -12.35 -22.55
CA LEU A 1058 37.77 -11.69 -21.25
C LEU A 1058 39.16 -11.09 -21.00
N GLN A 1059 40.24 -11.72 -21.49
CA GLN A 1059 41.59 -11.17 -21.36
C GLN A 1059 41.79 -9.91 -22.20
N GLU A 1060 41.26 -9.89 -23.41
CA GLU A 1060 41.28 -8.71 -24.27
C GLU A 1060 40.41 -7.59 -23.71
N ALA A 1061 39.18 -7.89 -23.27
CA ALA A 1061 38.33 -6.92 -22.59
C ALA A 1061 39.06 -6.31 -21.39
N ALA A 1062 39.63 -7.13 -20.51
CA ALA A 1062 40.37 -6.63 -19.36
C ALA A 1062 41.56 -5.74 -19.74
N GLN A 1063 42.20 -5.97 -20.91
CA GLN A 1063 43.24 -5.09 -21.42
C GLN A 1063 42.65 -3.76 -21.92
N VAL A 1064 41.64 -3.81 -22.78
CA VAL A 1064 40.99 -2.61 -23.35
C VAL A 1064 40.40 -1.70 -22.27
N PHE A 1065 39.66 -2.25 -21.31
CA PHE A 1065 39.11 -1.45 -20.20
C PHE A 1065 40.22 -0.84 -19.34
N SER A 1066 41.31 -1.57 -19.09
CA SER A 1066 42.45 -1.00 -18.36
C SER A 1066 43.13 0.14 -19.14
N ASP A 1067 43.18 0.06 -20.46
CA ASP A 1067 43.78 1.09 -21.33
C ASP A 1067 42.90 2.33 -21.49
N LEU A 1068 41.57 2.18 -21.39
CA LEU A 1068 40.60 3.28 -21.43
C LEU A 1068 40.58 4.13 -20.16
N ARG A 1069 41.09 3.60 -19.04
CA ARG A 1069 41.18 4.29 -17.76
C ARG A 1069 42.28 5.36 -17.76
N ASP A 1070 41.94 6.59 -17.35
CA ASP A 1070 42.90 7.67 -17.11
C ASP A 1070 43.41 7.62 -15.65
N PRO A 1071 44.68 7.27 -15.42
CA PRO A 1071 45.25 7.22 -14.07
C PRO A 1071 45.53 8.62 -13.47
N SER A 1072 45.44 9.70 -14.25
CA SER A 1072 45.67 11.07 -13.77
C SER A 1072 44.46 11.67 -13.04
N LEU A 1073 43.27 11.11 -13.23
CA LEU A 1073 42.05 11.55 -12.57
C LEU A 1073 42.05 11.17 -11.08
N PRO A 1074 41.49 12.03 -10.19
CA PRO A 1074 41.43 11.74 -8.77
C PRO A 1074 40.53 10.54 -8.49
N SER A 1075 40.93 9.72 -7.52
CA SER A 1075 40.15 8.57 -7.06
C SER A 1075 38.79 9.03 -6.51
N ARG A 1076 37.71 8.42 -7.01
CA ARG A 1076 36.35 8.68 -6.53
C ARG A 1076 36.05 7.81 -5.31
N PRO A 1077 35.17 8.26 -4.39
CA PRO A 1077 34.70 7.40 -3.30
C PRO A 1077 33.94 6.18 -3.85
N LEU A 1078 34.38 4.98 -3.50
CA LEU A 1078 33.73 3.72 -3.89
C LEU A 1078 32.52 3.45 -2.99
N VAL A 1079 31.37 3.16 -3.58
CA VAL A 1079 30.15 2.80 -2.85
C VAL A 1079 29.61 1.44 -3.30
N GLY A 1080 29.13 0.64 -2.35
CA GLY A 1080 28.56 -0.68 -2.63
C GLY A 1080 27.07 -0.58 -2.94
N ILE A 1081 26.60 -1.23 -3.99
CA ILE A 1081 25.17 -1.31 -4.33
C ILE A 1081 24.67 -2.74 -4.12
N ASN A 1082 23.73 -2.90 -3.18
CA ASN A 1082 23.04 -4.16 -2.89
C ASN A 1082 21.51 -3.97 -2.94
N GLY A 1083 20.73 -5.01 -2.61
CA GLY A 1083 19.28 -4.94 -2.59
C GLY A 1083 18.60 -5.93 -3.52
N GLU A 1084 17.32 -5.67 -3.83
CA GLU A 1084 16.45 -6.57 -4.59
C GLU A 1084 17.00 -6.82 -6.00
N ILE A 1085 17.21 -8.08 -6.36
CA ILE A 1085 17.98 -8.50 -7.52
C ILE A 1085 17.46 -7.91 -8.83
N TYR A 1086 16.14 -7.82 -9.03
CA TYR A 1086 15.54 -7.31 -10.26
C TYR A 1086 15.79 -5.82 -10.41
N VAL A 1087 15.41 -5.03 -9.41
CA VAL A 1087 15.59 -3.57 -9.45
C VAL A 1087 17.08 -3.20 -9.46
N ARG A 1088 17.91 -3.94 -8.74
CA ARG A 1088 19.37 -3.73 -8.75
C ARG A 1088 20.00 -3.95 -10.12
N ALA A 1089 19.51 -4.93 -10.90
CA ALA A 1089 20.11 -5.30 -12.18
C ALA A 1089 19.49 -4.58 -13.40
N ASN A 1090 18.23 -4.15 -13.31
CA ASN A 1090 17.51 -3.49 -14.40
C ASN A 1090 17.72 -1.97 -14.34
N SER A 1091 18.45 -1.42 -15.32
CA SER A 1091 18.78 0.00 -15.45
C SER A 1091 17.56 0.91 -15.50
N PHE A 1092 16.50 0.50 -16.18
CA PHE A 1092 15.28 1.30 -16.28
C PHE A 1092 14.54 1.36 -14.94
N CYS A 1093 14.32 0.20 -14.29
CA CYS A 1093 13.62 0.11 -13.00
C CYS A 1093 14.33 0.85 -11.87
N ASN A 1094 15.66 1.01 -11.93
CA ASN A 1094 16.42 1.81 -10.98
C ASN A 1094 16.80 3.21 -11.47
N GLN A 1095 16.15 3.70 -12.53
CA GLN A 1095 16.37 5.04 -13.09
C GLN A 1095 17.85 5.35 -13.36
N HIS A 1096 18.60 4.36 -13.86
CA HIS A 1096 20.04 4.46 -14.14
C HIS A 1096 20.86 4.82 -12.89
N LEU A 1097 20.63 4.10 -11.79
CA LEU A 1097 21.25 4.33 -10.48
C LEU A 1097 22.78 4.45 -10.55
N VAL A 1098 23.43 3.61 -11.37
CA VAL A 1098 24.90 3.64 -11.49
C VAL A 1098 25.36 4.96 -12.12
N GLU A 1099 24.75 5.35 -13.23
CA GLU A 1099 25.03 6.63 -13.90
C GLU A 1099 24.73 7.82 -12.99
N ALA A 1100 23.67 7.76 -12.19
CA ALA A 1100 23.34 8.79 -11.20
C ALA A 1100 24.44 8.91 -10.11
N CYS A 1101 24.97 7.80 -9.62
CA CYS A 1101 26.10 7.81 -8.68
C CYS A 1101 27.38 8.36 -9.32
N GLU A 1102 27.66 7.99 -10.57
CA GLU A 1102 28.81 8.50 -11.32
C GLU A 1102 28.71 10.02 -11.57
N ALA A 1103 27.52 10.52 -11.90
CA ALA A 1103 27.25 11.95 -12.05
C ALA A 1103 27.42 12.70 -10.72
N ALA A 1104 27.07 12.07 -9.59
CA ALA A 1104 27.35 12.59 -8.25
C ALA A 1104 28.84 12.47 -7.84
N GLY A 1105 29.72 11.96 -8.71
CA GLY A 1105 31.16 11.86 -8.48
C GLY A 1105 31.57 10.66 -7.63
N LEU A 1106 30.79 9.58 -7.63
CA LEU A 1106 31.09 8.31 -6.96
C LEU A 1106 31.59 7.25 -7.96
N GLU A 1107 32.23 6.21 -7.45
CA GLU A 1107 32.50 4.93 -8.13
C GLU A 1107 31.65 3.85 -7.46
N VAL A 1108 31.19 2.83 -8.20
CA VAL A 1108 30.26 1.82 -7.64
C VAL A 1108 30.77 0.38 -7.77
N GLU A 1109 30.43 -0.46 -6.80
CA GLU A 1109 30.48 -1.92 -6.91
C GLU A 1109 29.07 -2.49 -6.70
N VAL A 1110 28.48 -3.06 -7.76
CA VAL A 1110 27.13 -3.68 -7.68
C VAL A 1110 27.25 -5.18 -7.42
N ALA A 1111 26.44 -5.69 -6.50
CA ALA A 1111 26.34 -7.13 -6.22
C ALA A 1111 25.88 -7.90 -7.48
N SER A 1112 26.62 -8.96 -7.84
CA SER A 1112 26.50 -9.66 -9.13
C SER A 1112 25.26 -10.56 -9.25
N MET A 1113 24.88 -10.93 -10.47
CA MET A 1113 23.82 -11.93 -10.69
C MET A 1113 24.23 -13.31 -10.17
N ALA A 1114 25.52 -13.65 -10.28
CA ALA A 1114 26.08 -14.88 -9.73
C ALA A 1114 25.88 -15.02 -8.21
N GLU A 1115 25.78 -13.94 -7.44
CA GLU A 1115 25.55 -13.97 -5.99
C GLU A 1115 24.29 -14.78 -5.63
N TRP A 1116 23.17 -14.47 -6.26
CA TRP A 1116 21.88 -15.11 -5.99
C TRP A 1116 21.87 -16.59 -6.38
N ILE A 1117 22.41 -16.93 -7.55
CA ILE A 1117 22.48 -18.32 -8.02
C ILE A 1117 23.33 -19.17 -7.05
N ARG A 1118 24.46 -18.63 -6.57
CA ARG A 1118 25.31 -19.30 -5.58
C ARG A 1118 24.59 -19.46 -4.24
N TYR A 1119 23.78 -18.48 -3.84
CA TYR A 1119 22.93 -18.58 -2.65
C TYR A 1119 21.87 -19.68 -2.78
N ILE A 1120 21.21 -19.82 -3.94
CA ILE A 1120 20.27 -20.93 -4.19
C ILE A 1120 21.00 -22.28 -4.06
N HIS A 1121 22.22 -22.41 -4.59
CA HIS A 1121 23.02 -23.63 -4.45
C HIS A 1121 23.37 -23.92 -2.98
N LEU A 1122 23.68 -22.89 -2.18
CA LEU A 1122 23.85 -23.02 -0.74
C LEU A 1122 22.57 -23.55 -0.08
N ARG A 1123 21.42 -22.94 -0.35
CA ARG A 1123 20.13 -23.36 0.22
C ARG A 1123 19.79 -24.81 -0.11
N ARG A 1124 20.06 -25.26 -1.35
CA ARG A 1124 19.89 -26.68 -1.73
C ARG A 1124 20.78 -27.63 -0.95
N VAL A 1125 22.03 -27.25 -0.67
CA VAL A 1125 22.94 -28.03 0.17
C VAL A 1125 22.40 -28.12 1.60
N GLU A 1126 21.92 -27.02 2.15
CA GLU A 1126 21.32 -26.99 3.50
C GLU A 1126 20.04 -27.84 3.57
N ASP A 1127 19.17 -27.73 2.58
CA ASP A 1127 17.91 -28.49 2.52
C ASP A 1127 18.20 -29.99 2.37
N ALA A 1128 19.10 -30.39 1.46
CA ALA A 1128 19.50 -31.79 1.27
C ALA A 1128 20.15 -32.40 2.53
N TRP A 1129 21.01 -31.63 3.21
CA TRP A 1129 21.59 -32.03 4.49
C TRP A 1129 20.50 -32.25 5.55
N GLN A 1130 19.55 -31.32 5.66
CA GLN A 1130 18.45 -31.43 6.60
C GLN A 1130 17.52 -32.60 6.25
N GLU A 1131 17.25 -32.85 4.96
CA GLU A 1131 16.43 -33.97 4.44
C GLU A 1131 17.11 -35.33 4.65
N LYS A 1132 18.40 -35.34 4.98
CA LYS A 1132 19.25 -36.55 5.01
C LYS A 1132 19.26 -37.29 3.66
N ASP A 1133 19.07 -36.54 2.58
CA ASP A 1133 19.19 -37.06 1.21
C ASP A 1133 20.65 -36.92 0.76
N PHE A 1134 21.44 -37.96 1.03
CA PHE A 1134 22.87 -37.98 0.72
C PHE A 1134 23.15 -37.95 -0.80
N ALA A 1135 22.24 -38.45 -1.63
CA ALA A 1135 22.39 -38.43 -3.08
C ALA A 1135 22.21 -37.00 -3.63
N LYS A 1136 21.14 -36.31 -3.20
CA LYS A 1136 20.90 -34.90 -3.52
C LYS A 1136 21.98 -33.98 -2.94
N LEU A 1137 22.48 -34.30 -1.75
CA LEU A 1137 23.60 -33.58 -1.12
C LEU A 1137 24.88 -33.71 -1.96
N GLY A 1138 25.25 -34.92 -2.37
CA GLY A 1138 26.43 -35.16 -3.21
C GLY A 1138 26.36 -34.41 -4.54
N LYS A 1139 25.21 -34.50 -5.24
CA LYS A 1139 24.98 -33.73 -6.49
C LYS A 1139 25.07 -32.22 -6.27
N SER A 1140 24.48 -31.71 -5.21
CA SER A 1140 24.49 -30.27 -4.89
C SER A 1140 25.89 -29.76 -4.53
N LEU A 1141 26.68 -30.56 -3.80
CA LEU A 1141 28.08 -30.23 -3.48
C LEU A 1141 28.97 -30.25 -4.73
N ALA A 1142 28.81 -31.23 -5.61
CA ALA A 1142 29.54 -31.29 -6.88
C ALA A 1142 29.23 -30.07 -7.76
N ARG A 1143 27.94 -29.74 -7.91
CA ARG A 1143 27.49 -28.56 -8.66
C ARG A 1143 28.04 -27.25 -8.08
N LYS A 1144 28.02 -27.12 -6.75
CA LYS A 1144 28.65 -25.99 -6.04
C LYS A 1144 30.15 -25.91 -6.36
N TRP A 1145 30.87 -27.03 -6.29
CA TRP A 1145 32.31 -27.03 -6.56
C TRP A 1145 32.64 -26.63 -8.00
N VAL A 1146 31.94 -27.19 -8.98
CA VAL A 1146 32.12 -26.85 -10.40
C VAL A 1146 31.84 -25.37 -10.67
N THR A 1147 30.73 -24.84 -10.15
CA THR A 1147 30.35 -23.43 -10.36
C THR A 1147 31.34 -22.46 -9.72
N GLU A 1148 31.79 -22.72 -8.49
CA GLU A 1148 32.83 -21.92 -7.81
C GLU A 1148 34.19 -22.01 -8.53
N PHE A 1149 34.59 -23.20 -8.98
CA PHE A 1149 35.85 -23.39 -9.71
C PHE A 1149 35.84 -22.63 -11.03
N LEU A 1150 34.77 -22.75 -11.83
CA LEU A 1150 34.62 -22.02 -13.09
C LEU A 1150 34.66 -20.51 -12.85
N LYS A 1151 33.94 -20.02 -11.85
CA LYS A 1151 33.94 -18.60 -11.50
C LYS A 1151 35.33 -18.10 -11.13
N TRP A 1152 36.02 -18.81 -10.23
CA TRP A 1152 37.38 -18.47 -9.81
C TRP A 1152 38.34 -18.45 -11.01
N ARG A 1153 38.28 -19.47 -11.87
CA ARG A 1153 39.10 -19.57 -13.07
C ARG A 1153 38.84 -18.42 -14.05
N MET A 1154 37.57 -18.07 -14.29
CA MET A 1154 37.21 -16.96 -15.18
C MET A 1154 37.61 -15.60 -14.62
N SER A 1155 37.41 -15.39 -13.32
CA SER A 1155 37.85 -14.17 -12.63
C SER A 1155 39.37 -13.99 -12.77
N SER A 1156 40.14 -15.10 -12.80
CA SER A 1156 41.59 -15.04 -13.04
C SER A 1156 41.99 -14.48 -14.42
N TRP A 1157 41.10 -14.58 -15.41
CA TRP A 1157 41.33 -14.04 -16.76
C TRP A 1157 41.08 -12.53 -16.83
N ALA A 1158 40.25 -11.99 -15.93
CA ALA A 1158 39.87 -10.59 -15.83
C ALA A 1158 40.72 -9.76 -14.85
N LYS A 1159 41.73 -10.38 -14.20
CA LYS A 1159 42.53 -9.77 -13.10
C LYS A 1159 43.20 -8.44 -13.42
N LYS A 1160 43.40 -8.10 -14.70
CA LYS A 1160 43.97 -6.82 -15.13
C LYS A 1160 43.04 -5.63 -14.89
N ALA A 1161 41.73 -5.84 -14.94
CA ALA A 1161 40.72 -4.79 -14.79
C ALA A 1161 39.81 -4.99 -13.56
N VAL A 1162 39.69 -6.22 -13.05
CA VAL A 1162 38.87 -6.55 -11.88
C VAL A 1162 39.75 -7.11 -10.78
N HIS A 1163 39.94 -6.35 -9.71
CA HIS A 1163 40.82 -6.72 -8.59
C HIS A 1163 40.07 -7.38 -7.41
N GLU A 1164 38.74 -7.41 -7.45
CA GLU A 1164 37.90 -7.79 -6.32
C GLU A 1164 37.61 -9.28 -6.21
N LYS A 1165 37.68 -9.78 -4.98
CA LYS A 1165 37.27 -11.13 -4.63
C LYS A 1165 35.86 -11.08 -4.04
N GLU A 1166 34.86 -11.43 -4.84
CA GLU A 1166 33.48 -11.55 -4.37
C GLU A 1166 33.36 -12.50 -3.18
N HIS A 1167 32.56 -12.09 -2.20
CA HIS A 1167 32.26 -12.90 -1.03
C HIS A 1167 31.50 -14.18 -1.43
N SER A 1168 31.74 -15.26 -0.68
CA SER A 1168 30.95 -16.47 -0.79
C SER A 1168 29.60 -16.31 -0.09
N PRO A 1169 28.54 -17.04 -0.51
CA PRO A 1169 27.26 -17.02 0.19
C PRO A 1169 27.35 -17.32 1.69
N TRP A 1170 28.31 -18.16 2.11
CA TRP A 1170 28.57 -18.44 3.53
C TRP A 1170 29.08 -17.22 4.30
N GLN A 1171 29.93 -16.41 3.68
CA GLN A 1171 30.41 -15.16 4.27
C GLN A 1171 29.28 -14.14 4.37
N LEU A 1172 28.42 -14.05 3.35
CA LEU A 1172 27.25 -13.17 3.35
C LEU A 1172 26.28 -13.56 4.47
N VAL A 1173 25.87 -14.82 4.52
CA VAL A 1173 24.99 -15.35 5.58
C VAL A 1173 25.61 -15.18 6.96
N GLY A 1174 26.92 -15.45 7.10
CA GLY A 1174 27.64 -15.27 8.36
C GLY A 1174 27.73 -13.80 8.81
N ALA A 1175 27.86 -12.86 7.87
CA ALA A 1175 27.87 -11.43 8.16
C ALA A 1175 26.48 -10.91 8.56
N ALA A 1176 25.42 -11.48 8.01
CA ALA A 1176 24.03 -11.14 8.35
C ALA A 1176 23.54 -11.79 9.64
N ALA A 1177 24.11 -12.92 10.06
CA ALA A 1177 23.66 -13.73 11.20
C ALA A 1177 23.46 -12.96 12.53
N PRO A 1178 24.26 -11.93 12.89
CA PRO A 1178 24.01 -11.13 14.09
C PRO A 1178 22.71 -10.31 14.05
N TYR A 1179 22.20 -10.03 12.86
CA TYR A 1179 21.02 -9.19 12.62
C TYR A 1179 19.80 -10.00 12.26
N ILE A 1180 19.96 -11.04 11.43
CA ILE A 1180 18.87 -11.91 11.01
C ILE A 1180 19.37 -13.36 10.82
N PRO A 1181 18.65 -14.38 11.32
CA PRO A 1181 19.10 -15.76 11.19
C PRO A 1181 19.13 -16.25 9.74
N GLY A 1182 20.11 -17.12 9.45
CA GLY A 1182 20.26 -17.86 8.18
C GLY A 1182 19.02 -18.57 7.64
N ARG A 1183 18.09 -18.91 8.54
CA ARG A 1183 16.85 -19.63 8.22
C ARG A 1183 15.75 -18.74 7.67
N ASN A 1184 15.85 -17.43 7.85
CA ASN A 1184 14.97 -16.46 7.21
C ASN A 1184 15.35 -16.41 5.71
N GLY A 1185 14.88 -17.41 4.95
CA GLY A 1185 15.31 -17.74 3.59
C GLY A 1185 14.83 -16.79 2.50
N ASN A 1186 14.88 -15.48 2.75
CA ASN A 1186 14.57 -14.43 1.79
C ASN A 1186 15.82 -13.60 1.47
N GLU A 1187 15.72 -12.71 0.48
CA GLU A 1187 16.86 -11.95 -0.05
C GLU A 1187 17.48 -10.93 0.92
N SER A 1188 16.74 -10.52 1.96
CA SER A 1188 17.26 -9.56 2.94
C SER A 1188 18.57 -10.03 3.57
N ILE A 1189 18.78 -11.34 3.71
CA ILE A 1189 20.01 -11.89 4.27
C ILE A 1189 21.25 -11.60 3.42
N LEU A 1190 21.10 -11.62 2.09
CA LEU A 1190 22.21 -11.32 1.18
C LEU A 1190 22.51 -9.83 1.16
N SER A 1191 21.46 -9.01 1.16
CA SER A 1191 21.60 -7.55 1.13
C SER A 1191 22.20 -7.01 2.44
N ILE A 1192 21.73 -7.49 3.59
CA ILE A 1192 22.33 -7.16 4.89
C ILE A 1192 23.77 -7.68 4.95
N GLY A 1193 24.00 -8.94 4.55
CA GLY A 1193 25.32 -9.55 4.59
C GLY A 1193 26.35 -8.83 3.72
N SER A 1194 25.98 -8.50 2.48
CA SER A 1194 26.85 -7.76 1.55
C SER A 1194 27.14 -6.36 2.06
N GLY A 1195 26.12 -5.59 2.46
CA GLY A 1195 26.33 -4.25 3.00
C GLY A 1195 27.18 -4.23 4.27
N VAL A 1196 26.97 -5.17 5.21
CA VAL A 1196 27.81 -5.28 6.42
C VAL A 1196 29.27 -5.60 6.08
N LEU A 1197 29.53 -6.44 5.08
CA LEU A 1197 30.90 -6.73 4.64
C LEU A 1197 31.53 -5.53 3.92
N GLN A 1198 30.76 -4.82 3.10
CA GLN A 1198 31.19 -3.58 2.44
C GLN A 1198 31.55 -2.50 3.47
N MET A 1199 30.73 -2.28 4.50
CA MET A 1199 31.05 -1.36 5.60
C MET A 1199 32.31 -1.71 6.38
N LYS A 1200 32.66 -3.00 6.47
CA LYS A 1200 33.89 -3.47 7.15
C LYS A 1200 35.13 -3.31 6.28
N ASP A 1201 34.97 -3.20 4.96
CA ASP A 1201 36.07 -3.02 4.02
C ASP A 1201 36.38 -1.52 3.86
N ARG A 1202 37.63 -1.15 4.20
CA ARG A 1202 38.10 0.25 4.19
C ARG A 1202 38.09 0.91 2.82
N ARG A 1203 37.92 0.14 1.74
CA ARG A 1203 37.82 0.66 0.36
C ARG A 1203 36.48 1.36 0.14
N PHE A 1204 35.41 0.92 0.81
CA PHE A 1204 34.08 1.49 0.65
C PHE A 1204 33.90 2.73 1.51
N ALA A 1205 33.37 3.77 0.87
CA ALA A 1205 33.00 5.03 1.49
C ALA A 1205 31.50 5.09 1.83
N GLY A 1206 30.68 4.17 1.33
CA GLY A 1206 29.24 4.12 1.59
C GLY A 1206 28.56 2.88 1.00
N VAL A 1207 27.31 2.65 1.40
CA VAL A 1207 26.45 1.56 0.89
C VAL A 1207 25.10 2.11 0.43
N ILE A 1208 24.60 1.62 -0.70
CA ILE A 1208 23.28 1.92 -1.24
C ILE A 1208 22.50 0.60 -1.37
N SER A 1209 21.38 0.49 -0.67
CA SER A 1209 20.41 -0.59 -0.89
C SER A 1209 19.29 -0.12 -1.81
N THR A 1210 18.96 -0.90 -2.83
CA THR A 1210 17.84 -0.61 -3.73
C THR A 1210 16.73 -1.67 -3.64
N GLY A 1211 15.48 -1.26 -3.83
CA GLY A 1211 14.39 -2.21 -4.00
C GLY A 1211 13.10 -1.58 -4.51
N PRO A 1212 12.11 -2.39 -4.90
CA PRO A 1212 10.82 -1.87 -5.30
C PRO A 1212 10.10 -1.27 -4.09
N HIS A 1213 9.28 -0.24 -4.33
CA HIS A 1213 8.39 0.30 -3.32
C HIS A 1213 7.50 -0.81 -2.74
N LEU A 1214 7.31 -0.83 -1.40
CA LEU A 1214 6.60 -1.87 -0.64
C LEU A 1214 7.22 -3.29 -0.71
N CYS A 1215 8.46 -3.42 -1.15
CA CYS A 1215 9.18 -4.69 -1.08
C CYS A 1215 9.34 -5.16 0.36
N MET A 1216 8.90 -6.39 0.69
CA MET A 1216 9.04 -6.90 2.07
C MET A 1216 10.51 -7.16 2.42
N PRO A 1217 11.32 -7.90 1.61
CA PRO A 1217 12.76 -8.00 1.86
C PRO A 1217 13.48 -6.65 1.87
N GLY A 1218 13.18 -5.76 0.92
CA GLY A 1218 13.79 -4.43 0.85
C GLY A 1218 13.49 -3.58 2.09
N GLY A 1219 12.25 -3.61 2.58
CA GLY A 1219 11.87 -2.95 3.83
C GLY A 1219 12.57 -3.54 5.07
N ILE A 1220 12.81 -4.86 5.10
CA ILE A 1220 13.62 -5.49 6.17
C ILE A 1220 15.05 -4.94 6.11
N VAL A 1221 15.68 -4.91 4.93
CA VAL A 1221 17.05 -4.37 4.76
C VAL A 1221 17.11 -2.93 5.23
N ALA A 1222 16.17 -2.09 4.80
CA ALA A 1222 16.13 -0.69 5.15
C ALA A 1222 15.91 -0.48 6.67
N SER A 1223 15.13 -1.34 7.33
CA SER A 1223 14.99 -1.28 8.80
C SER A 1223 16.29 -1.53 9.55
N PHE A 1224 17.19 -2.37 9.02
CA PHE A 1224 18.51 -2.59 9.59
C PHE A 1224 19.54 -1.56 9.12
N ALA A 1225 19.47 -1.09 7.88
CA ALA A 1225 20.38 -0.08 7.34
C ALA A 1225 20.43 1.17 8.24
N GLU A 1226 19.27 1.58 8.76
CA GLU A 1226 19.14 2.73 9.66
C GLU A 1226 19.78 2.56 11.05
N SER A 1227 20.26 1.36 11.39
CA SER A 1227 20.83 1.01 12.71
C SER A 1227 22.32 0.74 12.71
N LEU A 1228 22.87 0.49 11.52
CA LEU A 1228 24.25 0.07 11.36
C LEU A 1228 25.21 1.24 11.64
N PRO A 1229 26.49 0.94 11.96
CA PRO A 1229 27.43 1.94 12.46
C PRO A 1229 27.60 3.15 11.54
N LYS A 1230 27.40 4.36 12.08
CA LYS A 1230 27.43 5.66 11.36
C LYS A 1230 28.74 6.02 10.65
N ARG A 1231 29.82 5.25 10.83
CA ARG A 1231 31.12 5.54 10.22
C ARG A 1231 31.12 5.39 8.71
N VAL A 1232 30.28 4.49 8.17
CA VAL A 1232 30.08 4.31 6.74
C VAL A 1232 28.61 4.60 6.47
N PRO A 1233 28.27 5.68 5.75
CA PRO A 1233 26.88 6.02 5.50
C PRO A 1233 26.20 4.93 4.66
N TRP A 1234 24.96 4.61 5.00
CA TRP A 1234 24.11 3.67 4.27
C TRP A 1234 22.77 4.34 3.94
N ILE A 1235 22.42 4.43 2.66
CA ILE A 1235 21.11 4.88 2.21
C ILE A 1235 20.28 3.75 1.58
N SER A 1236 18.96 3.83 1.70
CA SER A 1236 18.04 2.89 1.05
C SER A 1236 17.16 3.64 0.05
N LEU A 1237 17.25 3.27 -1.22
CA LEU A 1237 16.50 3.86 -2.32
C LEU A 1237 15.35 2.93 -2.73
N THR A 1238 14.16 3.50 -2.95
CA THR A 1238 12.99 2.73 -3.40
C THR A 1238 12.50 3.22 -4.75
N TYR A 1239 12.12 2.29 -5.62
CA TYR A 1239 11.67 2.57 -6.98
C TYR A 1239 10.26 2.04 -7.24
N ASP A 1240 9.43 2.81 -7.94
CA ASP A 1240 8.04 2.46 -8.26
C ASP A 1240 7.69 2.49 -9.77
N GLY A 1241 8.70 2.75 -10.62
CA GLY A 1241 8.62 2.71 -12.08
C GLY A 1241 8.34 4.04 -12.75
N PHE A 1242 8.36 5.15 -12.02
CA PHE A 1242 8.17 6.50 -12.56
C PHE A 1242 9.44 7.31 -12.43
N SER A 1243 9.65 8.29 -13.30
CA SER A 1243 10.76 9.24 -13.18
C SER A 1243 10.50 10.15 -11.99
N ASP A 1244 11.45 10.22 -11.04
CA ASP A 1244 11.46 11.23 -9.98
C ASP A 1244 12.87 11.79 -9.79
N THR A 1245 12.96 13.03 -9.30
CA THR A 1245 14.25 13.63 -8.94
C THR A 1245 14.70 13.27 -7.51
N VAL A 1246 13.79 12.73 -6.69
CA VAL A 1246 14.02 12.50 -5.25
C VAL A 1246 15.18 11.55 -5.01
N ASN A 1247 15.23 10.42 -5.73
CA ASN A 1247 16.34 9.48 -5.58
C ASN A 1247 17.67 10.11 -6.04
N LYS A 1248 17.67 10.94 -7.07
CA LYS A 1248 18.86 11.67 -7.53
C LYS A 1248 19.34 12.68 -6.47
N ASP A 1249 18.43 13.41 -5.84
CA ASP A 1249 18.74 14.35 -4.76
C ASP A 1249 19.29 13.62 -3.52
N GLN A 1250 18.76 12.44 -3.19
CA GLN A 1250 19.29 11.59 -2.12
C GLN A 1250 20.70 11.10 -2.43
N ILE A 1251 20.97 10.68 -3.66
CA ILE A 1251 22.32 10.26 -4.11
C ILE A 1251 23.30 11.44 -4.04
N ALA A 1252 22.90 12.64 -4.49
CA ALA A 1252 23.73 13.84 -4.42
C ALA A 1252 24.03 14.21 -2.96
N THR A 1253 23.03 14.21 -2.09
CA THR A 1253 23.18 14.46 -0.64
C THR A 1253 24.12 13.43 0.00
N PHE A 1254 23.96 12.15 -0.35
CA PHE A 1254 24.81 11.06 0.12
C PHE A 1254 26.27 11.22 -0.33
N ALA A 1255 26.50 11.64 -1.58
CA ALA A 1255 27.84 11.91 -2.08
C ALA A 1255 28.51 13.08 -1.30
N GLU A 1256 27.76 14.14 -1.00
CA GLU A 1256 28.25 15.26 -0.17
C GLU A 1256 28.53 14.85 1.28
N GLN A 1257 27.68 14.00 1.88
CA GLN A 1257 27.93 13.43 3.21
C GLN A 1257 29.25 12.65 3.23
N ILE A 1258 29.49 11.79 2.24
CA ILE A 1258 30.76 11.05 2.09
C ILE A 1258 31.96 11.99 1.97
N ARG A 1259 31.85 13.08 1.20
CA ARG A 1259 32.91 14.09 1.04
C ARG A 1259 33.20 14.80 2.37
N SER A 1260 32.15 15.20 3.09
CA SER A 1260 32.27 15.90 4.37
C SER A 1260 32.91 15.06 5.47
N GLN A 1261 32.72 13.74 5.48
CA GLN A 1261 33.30 12.84 6.48
C GLN A 1261 34.78 12.52 6.22
N ARG A 1262 35.27 12.76 4.99
CA ARG A 1262 36.65 12.53 4.58
C ARG A 1262 37.56 13.75 4.76
N ASN A 1263 36.99 14.95 4.71
CA ASN A 1263 37.66 16.22 4.99
C ASN A 1263 37.65 16.53 6.49
#